data_AF-A0A4Y8U213-F1
#
_entry.id   AF-A0A4Y8U213-F1
#
_cell.length_a   1.000
_cell.length_b   1.000
_cell.length_c   1.000
_cell.angle_alpha   90.00
_cell.angle_beta   90.00
_cell.angle_gamma   90.00
#
_symmetry.space_group_name_H-M   'P 1'
#
loop_
_entity.id
_entity.type
_entity.pdbx_description
1 polymer ?
#
loop_
_entity_poly.entity_id
_entity_poly.type
_entity_poly.pdbx_seq_one_letter_code
_entity_poly.pdbx_strand_id
1 'polypeptide(L)'
;MAETSLKIFYPSATDYVKSSTAEALQNHLQKMAATTNAAILSEIGKITQIIELTGGEDLNDFRTTGRYILRLASTAGPIANLPPWITTQNVFLLDVKAHTVGGFQYVMQDFSGLSDGSSGKASGYYRRNTSGASGALWIPWRRLDNDVAVANGGAGNANRLRVQEFRDAMGTRVTDGKAAVALRFDHGLANFNSKIRPLLEARNLPYCLALSSRGWSVSENAGVTASMVNSWNRCEVWNHGAGPSHNDASDLQTLTDQIVKGKEELQAQLPDKKIWGFIPPGVGGTNYGGFNGGDSPEAFYGTLAGQLILEHHAVSAGAFTGTAYRPLDGEVRQGMAHAGLETRSVSSLQSLVNTAIANHSGLQLMTHPSRLDESGYHTTAQLTQMLDYIVSKRDAGELVVLSPYEMMVAELFASSGGGSVPGPPGAGVPAGGEALQVIRKNAFNTTTEWATLTKSLVGLSNVDNTSDMNKPVSTMQKLALDEKADKAELDAKPSLDQIPPVIAEQAVQADYVGLLDSKSPMNGVQVLKTDSGESLQIVSHSPNGDFTAHLIEGNTATSGRDDYRIVGDIYSGKLPAKEVTYSALTTTGTFVATSEQYGYTTQVGAKWSVLVNVPFKGAEIRVHPYKDNRGGIWRYSIGGQVTEFSTYSASASRETNGQLVSSPEVSAGSQLLTAEFIGADPANPPSGGTARGWLARTPGTNQYPGQYTLVQYPDISGGWAQGTKQGIESNREFAWWIKRAATEQTARWVPYHTAQTAFNAEAPRFYDGNRELSISWLQVGQPYDATGPVSIVQHVYGRNPDEPSVNLLDIWTTTTIHPSGRLTIEGKIRVNFDIQVTNTYVLMNPVNSAVFDTVISPIGNSYPNTVAQEGTNTNLPESDWGTSWVFLSSASPDNVAAFRYNNPAETTRRGLPGKNPEGTRAWLEHRAGGQILKHYQKLWATNEIVPAGTVHRFSGDYIHQLRPNAYQEFST
;
A
#
# COMPACT_ATOMS: atom_id res chain seq x y z
N MET A 1 -8.95 6.40 16.46
CA MET A 1 -10.24 5.70 16.67
C MET A 1 -10.17 4.18 16.51
N ALA A 2 -9.04 3.58 16.10
CA ALA A 2 -8.91 2.13 15.92
C ALA A 2 -8.53 1.36 17.23
N GLU A 3 -7.82 1.98 18.17
CA GLU A 3 -7.42 1.32 19.43
C GLU A 3 -8.47 1.42 20.55
N THR A 4 -9.23 2.51 20.64
CA THR A 4 -10.37 2.59 21.58
C THR A 4 -11.48 1.65 21.14
N SER A 5 -11.70 1.50 19.83
CA SER A 5 -12.59 0.47 19.31
C SER A 5 -12.00 -0.93 19.52
N LEU A 6 -10.70 -1.18 19.25
CA LEU A 6 -10.09 -2.48 19.56
C LEU A 6 -10.07 -2.81 21.07
N LYS A 7 -9.87 -1.87 22.00
CA LYS A 7 -9.91 -2.12 23.45
C LYS A 7 -11.32 -2.42 23.96
N ILE A 8 -12.34 -1.85 23.32
CA ILE A 8 -13.75 -2.21 23.59
C ILE A 8 -14.07 -3.59 23.01
N PHE A 9 -13.48 -3.96 21.86
CA PHE A 9 -13.65 -5.28 21.25
C PHE A 9 -12.74 -6.38 21.85
N TYR A 10 -11.60 -6.02 22.45
CA TYR A 10 -10.54 -6.89 22.99
C TYR A 10 -9.86 -6.27 24.24
N PRO A 11 -10.50 -6.33 25.43
CA PRO A 11 -9.95 -5.89 26.72
C PRO A 11 -8.66 -6.63 27.11
N SER A 12 -7.85 -6.02 27.99
CA SER A 12 -6.64 -6.67 28.52
C SER A 12 -6.98 -7.81 29.49
N ALA A 13 -6.07 -8.78 29.67
CA ALA A 13 -6.23 -9.85 30.67
C ALA A 13 -6.55 -9.31 32.09
N THR A 14 -6.00 -8.15 32.43
CA THR A 14 -6.28 -7.42 33.68
C THR A 14 -7.71 -6.89 33.80
N ASP A 15 -8.37 -6.54 32.69
CA ASP A 15 -9.75 -6.05 32.69
C ASP A 15 -10.75 -7.20 32.82
N TYR A 16 -10.42 -8.36 32.24
CA TYR A 16 -11.16 -9.61 32.38
C TYR A 16 -11.06 -10.22 33.79
N VAL A 17 -9.92 -10.07 34.46
CA VAL A 17 -9.69 -10.57 35.83
C VAL A 17 -10.34 -9.67 36.90
N LYS A 18 -10.57 -8.39 36.62
CA LYS A 18 -11.14 -7.42 37.58
C LYS A 18 -12.67 -7.44 37.71
N SER A 19 -13.41 -8.09 36.80
CA SER A 19 -14.88 -8.12 36.82
C SER A 19 -15.41 -9.46 37.34
N SER A 20 -16.20 -9.43 38.43
CA SER A 20 -16.63 -10.62 39.16
C SER A 20 -17.77 -11.42 38.48
N THR A 21 -18.46 -10.85 37.48
CA THR A 21 -19.57 -11.49 36.74
C THR A 21 -19.56 -11.07 35.25
N ALA A 22 -20.19 -11.83 34.35
CA ALA A 22 -20.31 -11.48 32.93
C ALA A 22 -21.07 -10.15 32.72
N GLU A 23 -22.06 -9.90 33.57
CA GLU A 23 -22.87 -8.68 33.61
C GLU A 23 -22.06 -7.45 34.05
N ALA A 24 -21.07 -7.62 34.95
CA ALA A 24 -20.17 -6.54 35.37
C ALA A 24 -19.21 -6.12 34.25
N LEU A 25 -18.73 -7.08 33.44
CA LEU A 25 -17.89 -6.79 32.26
C LEU A 25 -18.69 -6.08 31.18
N GLN A 26 -19.91 -6.55 30.89
CA GLN A 26 -20.80 -5.91 29.92
C GLN A 26 -21.11 -4.46 30.32
N ASN A 27 -21.36 -4.19 31.61
CA ASN A 27 -21.55 -2.86 32.16
C ASN A 27 -20.27 -1.99 32.10
N HIS A 28 -19.08 -2.57 32.27
CA HIS A 28 -17.82 -1.86 32.13
C HIS A 28 -17.57 -1.40 30.68
N LEU A 29 -17.85 -2.28 29.71
CA LEU A 29 -17.77 -1.98 28.28
C LEU A 29 -18.79 -0.93 27.83
N GLN A 30 -20.02 -1.00 28.36
CA GLN A 30 -21.04 0.03 28.12
C GLN A 30 -20.65 1.40 28.71
N LYS A 31 -19.98 1.44 29.87
CA LYS A 31 -19.45 2.68 30.46
C LYS A 31 -18.28 3.27 29.67
N MET A 32 -17.39 2.44 29.12
CA MET A 32 -16.34 2.89 28.20
C MET A 32 -16.92 3.44 26.88
N ALA A 33 -18.04 2.89 26.42
CA ALA A 33 -18.74 3.36 25.23
C ALA A 33 -19.39 4.74 25.42
N ALA A 34 -19.87 5.08 26.63
CA ALA A 34 -20.53 6.35 26.93
C ALA A 34 -19.62 7.59 26.82
N THR A 35 -18.29 7.42 26.75
CA THR A 35 -17.30 8.49 26.57
C THR A 35 -16.86 8.71 25.10
N THR A 36 -17.51 8.07 24.12
CA THR A 36 -17.17 8.19 22.68
C THR A 36 -18.42 8.13 21.75
N ASN A 37 -18.21 8.49 20.47
CA ASN A 37 -19.18 8.82 19.41
C ASN A 37 -20.32 7.79 19.14
N ALA A 38 -21.50 8.27 18.72
CA ALA A 38 -22.77 7.52 18.60
C ALA A 38 -22.76 6.34 17.61
N ALA A 39 -21.86 6.33 16.61
CA ALA A 39 -21.74 5.23 15.64
C ALA A 39 -21.18 3.92 16.26
N ILE A 40 -20.42 4.02 17.35
CA ILE A 40 -19.84 2.86 18.06
C ILE A 40 -20.92 2.16 18.91
N LEU A 41 -21.88 2.92 19.47
CA LEU A 41 -23.03 2.39 20.21
C LEU A 41 -23.95 1.53 19.32
N SER A 42 -24.04 1.85 18.03
CA SER A 42 -24.81 1.08 17.04
C SER A 42 -24.20 -0.30 16.75
N GLU A 43 -22.87 -0.44 16.79
CA GLU A 43 -22.19 -1.74 16.60
C GLU A 43 -22.12 -2.57 17.90
N ILE A 44 -21.90 -1.92 19.05
CA ILE A 44 -21.94 -2.60 20.36
C ILE A 44 -23.37 -3.07 20.68
N GLY A 45 -24.40 -2.32 20.28
CA GLY A 45 -25.80 -2.71 20.42
C GLY A 45 -26.20 -3.95 19.61
N LYS A 46 -25.36 -4.40 18.67
CA LYS A 46 -25.54 -5.66 17.92
C LYS A 46 -24.91 -6.87 18.62
N ILE A 47 -24.09 -6.67 19.67
CA ILE A 47 -23.54 -7.75 20.50
C ILE A 47 -24.59 -8.11 21.56
N THR A 48 -25.44 -9.08 21.27
CA THR A 48 -26.63 -9.36 22.09
C THR A 48 -26.38 -10.20 23.34
N GLN A 49 -25.23 -10.88 23.52
CA GLN A 49 -24.91 -11.59 24.78
C GLN A 49 -23.43 -12.02 24.86
N ILE A 50 -22.78 -11.84 26.02
CA ILE A 50 -21.52 -12.51 26.38
C ILE A 50 -21.89 -13.76 27.19
N ILE A 51 -21.48 -14.94 26.75
CA ILE A 51 -21.84 -16.21 27.38
C ILE A 51 -20.60 -16.86 27.99
N GLU A 52 -20.67 -17.19 29.28
CA GLU A 52 -19.59 -17.87 30.01
C GLU A 52 -19.66 -19.39 29.81
N LEU A 53 -18.53 -19.98 29.45
CA LEU A 53 -18.35 -21.43 29.32
C LEU A 53 -18.03 -22.04 30.69
N THR A 54 -18.54 -23.25 30.94
CA THR A 54 -18.45 -23.95 32.23
C THR A 54 -17.47 -25.14 32.22
N GLY A 55 -16.87 -25.45 31.07
CA GLY A 55 -15.95 -26.57 30.90
C GLY A 55 -16.67 -27.86 30.50
N GLY A 56 -16.12 -28.60 29.55
CA GLY A 56 -16.70 -29.82 28.98
C GLY A 56 -17.35 -29.63 27.61
N GLU A 57 -17.45 -28.40 27.12
CA GLU A 57 -18.07 -28.07 25.83
C GLU A 57 -17.14 -28.36 24.62
N ASP A 58 -17.73 -28.62 23.46
CA ASP A 58 -17.02 -28.80 22.19
C ASP A 58 -17.12 -27.53 21.33
N LEU A 59 -15.97 -26.93 20.97
CA LEU A 59 -15.97 -25.70 20.16
C LEU A 59 -16.64 -25.88 18.78
N ASN A 60 -16.74 -27.10 18.25
CA ASN A 60 -17.43 -27.35 16.98
C ASN A 60 -18.96 -27.13 17.05
N ASP A 61 -19.54 -27.16 18.25
CA ASP A 61 -20.99 -27.00 18.45
C ASP A 61 -21.42 -25.52 18.47
N PHE A 62 -20.47 -24.60 18.63
CA PHE A 62 -20.71 -23.16 18.66
C PHE A 62 -20.86 -22.59 17.25
N ARG A 63 -22.11 -22.61 16.76
CA ARG A 63 -22.47 -22.25 15.38
C ARG A 63 -23.32 -21.00 15.24
N THR A 64 -23.79 -20.43 16.34
CA THR A 64 -24.63 -19.22 16.37
C THR A 64 -23.78 -17.99 16.66
N THR A 65 -24.09 -16.88 15.98
CA THR A 65 -23.40 -15.59 16.18
C THR A 65 -23.43 -15.22 17.66
N GLY A 66 -22.26 -15.01 18.24
CA GLY A 66 -22.12 -14.77 19.68
C GLY A 66 -20.67 -14.74 20.12
N ARG A 67 -20.43 -14.21 21.33
CA ARG A 67 -19.11 -14.12 21.94
C ARG A 67 -19.09 -14.96 23.22
N TYR A 68 -18.16 -15.89 23.29
CA TYR A 68 -18.03 -16.87 24.36
C TYR A 68 -16.69 -16.72 25.06
N ILE A 69 -16.67 -16.91 26.38
CA ILE A 69 -15.47 -16.76 27.21
C ILE A 69 -15.33 -17.92 28.18
N LEU A 70 -14.11 -18.43 28.37
CA LEU A 70 -13.77 -19.35 29.44
C LEU A 70 -12.89 -18.64 30.49
N ARG A 71 -13.22 -18.75 31.79
CA ARG A 71 -12.44 -18.19 32.90
C ARG A 71 -11.69 -19.27 33.70
N LEU A 72 -10.50 -18.93 34.21
CA LEU A 72 -9.56 -19.82 34.94
C LEU A 72 -10.18 -20.57 36.15
N ALA A 73 -11.28 -20.10 36.72
CA ALA A 73 -11.93 -20.69 37.91
C ALA A 73 -13.23 -21.47 37.62
N SER A 74 -13.62 -21.64 36.35
CA SER A 74 -14.98 -22.07 35.97
C SER A 74 -15.11 -23.53 35.49
N THR A 75 -14.03 -24.33 35.44
CA THR A 75 -14.05 -25.60 34.70
C THR A 75 -14.57 -26.79 35.50
N ALA A 76 -15.67 -27.39 35.01
CA ALA A 76 -16.16 -28.71 35.43
C ALA A 76 -15.57 -29.88 34.60
N GLY A 77 -14.90 -29.60 33.47
CA GLY A 77 -14.32 -30.61 32.55
C GLY A 77 -13.60 -30.00 31.34
N PRO A 78 -12.99 -30.83 30.45
CA PRO A 78 -12.16 -30.32 29.37
C PRO A 78 -12.90 -29.85 28.10
N ILE A 79 -12.46 -28.74 27.50
CA ILE A 79 -12.96 -28.22 26.21
C ILE A 79 -12.39 -29.01 25.03
N ALA A 80 -13.26 -29.47 24.12
CA ALA A 80 -12.89 -30.19 22.90
C ALA A 80 -12.73 -29.27 21.68
N ASN A 81 -11.95 -29.71 20.68
CA ASN A 81 -11.69 -29.00 19.41
C ASN A 81 -11.07 -27.59 19.54
N LEU A 82 -10.25 -27.40 20.57
CA LEU A 82 -9.35 -26.25 20.69
C LEU A 82 -8.36 -26.18 19.50
N PRO A 83 -7.80 -25.01 19.19
CA PRO A 83 -6.71 -24.92 18.22
C PRO A 83 -5.59 -25.91 18.57
N PRO A 84 -5.01 -26.65 17.60
CA PRO A 84 -4.07 -27.75 17.84
C PRO A 84 -2.84 -27.38 18.67
N TRP A 85 -2.50 -26.09 18.70
CA TRP A 85 -1.35 -25.53 19.41
C TRP A 85 -1.67 -25.04 20.81
N ILE A 86 -2.94 -25.04 21.22
CA ILE A 86 -3.40 -24.73 22.57
C ILE A 86 -3.41 -26.03 23.38
N THR A 87 -2.47 -26.13 24.32
CA THR A 87 -2.19 -27.36 25.09
C THR A 87 -2.74 -27.32 26.51
N THR A 88 -3.33 -26.19 26.94
CA THR A 88 -3.93 -25.98 28.27
C THR A 88 -5.21 -25.14 28.15
N GLN A 89 -6.16 -25.35 29.08
CA GLN A 89 -7.42 -24.58 29.15
C GLN A 89 -7.21 -23.26 29.90
N ASN A 90 -6.54 -22.33 29.24
CA ASN A 90 -6.36 -20.97 29.73
C ASN A 90 -7.57 -20.10 29.41
N VAL A 91 -7.59 -18.88 29.95
CA VAL A 91 -8.62 -17.88 29.60
C VAL A 91 -8.55 -17.64 28.09
N PHE A 92 -9.66 -17.86 27.42
CA PHE A 92 -9.76 -17.61 25.98
C PHE A 92 -11.09 -16.95 25.63
N LEU A 93 -11.07 -16.28 24.49
CA LEU A 93 -12.24 -15.69 23.86
C LEU A 93 -12.49 -16.38 22.53
N LEU A 94 -13.75 -16.74 22.29
CA LEU A 94 -14.23 -17.28 21.03
C LEU A 94 -15.31 -16.37 20.47
N ASP A 95 -15.03 -15.76 19.32
CA ASP A 95 -16.01 -15.03 18.53
C ASP A 95 -16.56 -15.94 17.43
N VAL A 96 -17.88 -16.13 17.44
CA VAL A 96 -18.59 -16.91 16.42
C VAL A 96 -19.41 -15.97 15.57
N LYS A 97 -19.26 -16.08 14.25
CA LYS A 97 -20.08 -15.35 13.28
C LYS A 97 -20.76 -16.34 12.36
N ALA A 98 -22.07 -16.45 12.52
CA ALA A 98 -22.94 -17.27 11.68
C ALA A 98 -23.54 -16.39 10.59
N HIS A 99 -23.40 -16.81 9.35
CA HIS A 99 -23.95 -16.12 8.20
C HIS A 99 -24.87 -17.08 7.45
N THR A 100 -26.05 -16.60 7.08
CA THR A 100 -26.99 -17.32 6.22
C THR A 100 -27.29 -16.45 5.02
N VAL A 101 -26.96 -16.95 3.82
CA VAL A 101 -27.21 -16.26 2.55
C VAL A 101 -27.89 -17.26 1.62
N GLY A 102 -29.20 -17.12 1.45
CA GLY A 102 -30.02 -18.12 0.77
C GLY A 102 -29.99 -19.48 1.50
N GLY A 103 -29.72 -20.57 0.78
CA GLY A 103 -29.53 -21.91 1.34
C GLY A 103 -28.13 -22.20 1.90
N PHE A 104 -27.20 -21.23 1.82
CA PHE A 104 -25.83 -21.39 2.28
C PHE A 104 -25.68 -20.87 3.70
N GLN A 105 -25.19 -21.75 4.57
CA GLN A 105 -24.82 -21.44 5.94
C GLN A 105 -23.31 -21.56 6.07
N TYR A 106 -22.65 -20.53 6.59
CA TYR A 106 -21.26 -20.64 6.98
C TYR A 106 -21.03 -20.00 8.34
N VAL A 107 -20.14 -20.63 9.12
CA VAL A 107 -19.78 -20.17 10.45
C VAL A 107 -18.28 -19.92 10.49
N MET A 108 -17.91 -18.75 10.99
CA MET A 108 -16.52 -18.38 11.28
C MET A 108 -16.30 -18.41 12.78
N GLN A 109 -15.14 -18.92 13.20
CA GLN A 109 -14.66 -18.87 14.56
C GLN A 109 -13.30 -18.18 14.63
N ASP A 110 -13.24 -17.16 15.48
CA ASP A 110 -12.02 -16.46 15.86
C ASP A 110 -11.70 -16.79 17.31
N PHE A 111 -10.55 -17.44 17.54
CA PHE A 111 -10.10 -17.85 18.86
C PHE A 111 -8.88 -17.02 19.27
N SER A 112 -8.95 -16.46 20.48
CA SER A 112 -7.87 -15.70 21.10
C SER A 112 -7.51 -16.35 22.43
N GLY A 113 -6.36 -17.03 22.50
CA GLY A 113 -5.83 -17.59 23.74
C GLY A 113 -4.96 -16.57 24.48
N LEU A 114 -5.31 -16.21 25.72
CA LEU A 114 -4.50 -15.33 26.56
C LEU A 114 -3.48 -16.17 27.34
N SER A 115 -2.21 -15.77 27.34
CA SER A 115 -1.20 -16.43 28.18
C SER A 115 -1.48 -16.11 29.66
N ASP A 116 -1.39 -17.11 30.52
CA ASP A 116 -1.47 -16.94 31.98
C ASP A 116 -0.24 -16.25 32.60
N GLY A 117 0.76 -15.88 31.79
CA GLY A 117 1.98 -15.19 32.23
C GLY A 117 2.95 -16.06 33.04
N SER A 118 2.58 -17.31 33.37
CA SER A 118 3.35 -18.16 34.28
C SER A 118 4.02 -19.38 33.64
N SER A 119 3.60 -19.80 32.44
CA SER A 119 3.98 -21.13 31.91
C SER A 119 4.71 -21.15 30.56
N GLY A 120 4.95 -20.00 29.92
CA GLY A 120 5.71 -19.93 28.66
C GLY A 120 5.11 -20.75 27.50
N LYS A 121 3.83 -21.14 27.55
CA LYS A 121 3.20 -22.00 26.54
C LYS A 121 1.84 -21.47 26.07
N ALA A 122 1.82 -21.07 24.79
CA ALA A 122 0.71 -20.88 23.84
C ALA A 122 -0.39 -19.85 24.14
N SER A 123 -0.05 -18.55 24.08
CA SER A 123 -0.96 -17.51 23.57
C SER A 123 -0.92 -17.47 22.04
N GLY A 124 -2.03 -17.15 21.39
CA GLY A 124 -2.05 -16.94 19.94
C GLY A 124 -3.43 -16.61 19.39
N TYR A 125 -3.44 -16.11 18.17
CA TYR A 125 -4.65 -15.80 17.41
C TYR A 125 -4.88 -16.87 16.36
N TYR A 126 -6.07 -17.45 16.37
CA TYR A 126 -6.41 -18.55 15.49
C TYR A 126 -7.75 -18.31 14.84
N ARG A 127 -7.88 -18.71 13.57
CA ARG A 127 -9.14 -18.65 12.83
C ARG A 127 -9.44 -19.98 12.18
N ARG A 128 -10.72 -20.32 12.09
CA ARG A 128 -11.26 -21.33 11.18
C ARG A 128 -12.65 -20.95 10.70
N ASN A 129 -13.07 -21.54 9.59
CA ASN A 129 -14.42 -21.42 9.07
C ASN A 129 -14.93 -22.76 8.54
N THR A 130 -16.22 -22.84 8.27
CA THR A 130 -16.82 -24.07 7.72
C THR A 130 -16.56 -24.18 6.22
N SER A 131 -16.26 -25.38 5.70
CA SER A 131 -15.85 -25.64 4.30
C SER A 131 -16.97 -26.08 3.35
N GLY A 132 -18.24 -25.82 3.66
CA GLY A 132 -19.34 -26.28 2.80
C GLY A 132 -20.63 -25.48 2.92
N ALA A 133 -21.53 -25.70 1.96
CA ALA A 133 -22.81 -24.99 1.83
C ALA A 133 -23.74 -25.14 3.05
N SER A 134 -23.65 -26.28 3.74
CA SER A 134 -24.45 -26.56 4.95
C SER A 134 -23.83 -26.04 6.25
N GLY A 135 -22.61 -25.46 6.19
CA GLY A 135 -21.88 -25.03 7.38
C GLY A 135 -21.46 -26.17 8.31
N ALA A 136 -21.54 -27.44 7.89
CA ALA A 136 -21.37 -28.58 8.79
C ALA A 136 -19.90 -28.92 9.10
N LEU A 137 -19.02 -28.88 8.08
CA LEU A 137 -17.62 -29.30 8.17
C LEU A 137 -16.73 -28.11 8.54
N TRP A 138 -15.89 -28.27 9.57
CA TRP A 138 -14.90 -27.27 9.98
C TRP A 138 -13.58 -27.47 9.24
N ILE A 139 -12.98 -26.40 8.73
CA ILE A 139 -11.56 -26.45 8.33
C ILE A 139 -10.67 -26.47 9.58
N PRO A 140 -9.44 -27.00 9.47
CA PRO A 140 -8.47 -26.94 10.56
C PRO A 140 -8.20 -25.50 11.01
N TRP A 141 -7.95 -25.32 12.30
CA TRP A 141 -7.51 -24.04 12.84
C TRP A 141 -6.21 -23.59 12.18
N ARG A 142 -6.14 -22.31 11.81
CA ARG A 142 -4.93 -21.64 11.32
C ARG A 142 -4.42 -20.68 12.37
N ARG A 143 -3.12 -20.74 12.67
CA ARG A 143 -2.41 -19.78 13.53
C ARG A 143 -2.05 -18.53 12.73
N LEU A 144 -2.32 -17.34 13.28
CA LEU A 144 -2.17 -16.06 12.57
C LEU A 144 -0.95 -15.24 13.05
N ASP A 145 -0.27 -15.68 14.11
CA ASP A 145 0.77 -14.93 14.82
C ASP A 145 2.20 -15.50 14.67
N ASN A 146 2.44 -16.53 13.84
CA ASN A 146 3.70 -17.30 13.86
C ASN A 146 4.35 -17.61 12.48
N ASP A 147 3.97 -16.92 11.41
CA ASP A 147 4.56 -17.13 10.08
C ASP A 147 5.79 -16.23 9.87
N VAL A 148 7.00 -16.78 10.09
CA VAL A 148 8.28 -16.25 9.60
C VAL A 148 8.79 -17.15 8.48
N ALA A 149 8.34 -16.93 7.24
CA ALA A 149 8.97 -17.40 6.00
C ALA A 149 8.40 -16.64 4.80
N VAL A 150 9.26 -15.82 4.17
CA VAL A 150 9.14 -15.20 2.84
C VAL A 150 7.94 -14.24 2.63
N ALA A 151 8.26 -13.06 2.11
CA ALA A 151 7.34 -11.96 1.81
C ALA A 151 5.97 -12.41 1.27
N ASN A 152 4.90 -12.03 1.97
CA ASN A 152 3.53 -12.10 1.47
C ASN A 152 2.86 -10.73 1.78
N GLY A 153 2.93 -9.64 1.03
CA GLY A 153 3.42 -9.33 -0.33
C GLY A 153 2.53 -8.18 -0.87
N GLY A 154 3.09 -7.12 -1.46
CA GLY A 154 2.38 -5.91 -1.93
C GLY A 154 1.23 -6.14 -2.95
N ALA A 155 1.11 -7.36 -3.49
CA ALA A 155 0.09 -7.78 -4.44
C ALA A 155 -1.35 -7.55 -3.95
N GLY A 156 -1.64 -7.76 -2.66
CA GLY A 156 -2.99 -7.51 -2.11
C GLY A 156 -3.40 -6.03 -2.15
N ASN A 157 -2.44 -5.13 -1.92
CA ASN A 157 -2.68 -3.67 -1.98
C ASN A 157 -2.77 -3.19 -3.44
N ALA A 158 -1.89 -3.69 -4.31
CA ALA A 158 -1.92 -3.44 -5.75
C ALA A 158 -3.22 -3.91 -6.42
N ASN A 159 -3.74 -5.08 -6.00
CA ASN A 159 -5.02 -5.60 -6.48
C ASN A 159 -6.18 -4.70 -6.05
N ARG A 160 -6.22 -4.24 -4.79
CA ARG A 160 -7.30 -3.37 -4.30
C ARG A 160 -7.43 -2.07 -5.08
N LEU A 161 -6.30 -1.42 -5.39
CA LEU A 161 -6.30 -0.21 -6.23
C LEU A 161 -6.81 -0.51 -7.64
N ARG A 162 -6.37 -1.61 -8.25
CA ARG A 162 -6.81 -2.02 -9.60
C ARG A 162 -8.28 -2.43 -9.62
N VAL A 163 -8.77 -3.10 -8.58
CA VAL A 163 -10.20 -3.42 -8.39
C VAL A 163 -11.00 -2.13 -8.29
N GLN A 164 -10.50 -1.10 -7.60
CA GLN A 164 -11.17 0.20 -7.57
C GLN A 164 -11.21 0.84 -8.96
N GLU A 165 -10.09 0.92 -9.69
CA GLU A 165 -10.08 1.46 -11.06
C GLU A 165 -11.00 0.68 -12.01
N PHE A 166 -11.08 -0.64 -11.82
CA PHE A 166 -11.98 -1.52 -12.55
C PHE A 166 -13.44 -1.22 -12.22
N ARG A 167 -13.77 -1.06 -10.93
CA ARG A 167 -15.11 -0.65 -10.47
C ARG A 167 -15.50 0.72 -11.03
N ASP A 168 -14.58 1.68 -11.02
CA ASP A 168 -14.81 3.02 -11.58
C ASP A 168 -15.06 2.96 -13.09
N ALA A 169 -14.34 2.11 -13.81
CA ALA A 169 -14.48 1.94 -15.26
C ALA A 169 -15.77 1.20 -15.65
N MET A 170 -16.18 0.20 -14.86
CA MET A 170 -17.43 -0.53 -15.11
C MET A 170 -18.64 0.28 -14.65
N GLY A 171 -18.51 1.04 -13.56
CA GLY A 171 -19.62 1.67 -12.86
C GLY A 171 -20.54 0.64 -12.21
N THR A 172 -21.64 1.12 -11.61
CA THR A 172 -22.64 0.25 -11.00
C THR A 172 -23.35 -0.59 -12.07
N ARG A 173 -23.54 -1.89 -11.80
CA ARG A 173 -24.29 -2.81 -12.66
C ARG A 173 -25.40 -3.46 -11.85
N VAL A 174 -26.62 -2.94 -11.98
CA VAL A 174 -27.80 -3.46 -11.28
C VAL A 174 -28.58 -4.40 -12.19
N THR A 175 -28.98 -5.57 -11.70
CA THR A 175 -29.77 -6.54 -12.48
C THR A 175 -31.27 -6.48 -12.19
N ASP A 176 -31.69 -5.66 -11.22
CA ASP A 176 -33.07 -5.49 -10.76
C ASP A 176 -33.72 -6.81 -10.32
N GLY A 177 -32.99 -7.59 -9.54
CA GLY A 177 -33.42 -8.89 -9.04
C GLY A 177 -33.36 -9.99 -10.08
N LYS A 178 -32.82 -9.76 -11.28
CA LYS A 178 -32.70 -10.79 -12.33
C LYS A 178 -31.38 -11.53 -12.21
N ALA A 179 -31.35 -12.78 -12.66
CA ALA A 179 -30.08 -13.50 -12.82
C ALA A 179 -29.22 -12.86 -13.92
N ALA A 180 -27.93 -13.17 -13.94
CA ALA A 180 -27.02 -12.70 -14.98
C ALA A 180 -26.35 -13.88 -15.69
N VAL A 181 -26.25 -13.84 -17.02
CA VAL A 181 -25.47 -14.80 -17.80
C VAL A 181 -24.36 -14.08 -18.55
N ALA A 182 -23.16 -14.65 -18.57
CA ALA A 182 -22.02 -14.14 -19.31
C ALA A 182 -21.41 -15.26 -20.16
N LEU A 183 -20.85 -14.87 -21.31
CA LEU A 183 -20.33 -15.78 -22.31
C LEU A 183 -18.82 -15.56 -22.47
N ARG A 184 -18.04 -16.61 -22.26
CA ARG A 184 -16.59 -16.64 -22.38
C ARG A 184 -16.19 -17.63 -23.47
N PHE A 185 -15.22 -17.24 -24.29
CA PHE A 185 -14.66 -18.12 -25.31
C PHE A 185 -13.14 -18.12 -25.22
N ASP A 186 -12.56 -19.30 -25.10
CA ASP A 186 -11.12 -19.47 -24.94
C ASP A 186 -10.51 -19.79 -26.31
N HIS A 187 -9.69 -18.87 -26.83
CA HIS A 187 -9.00 -18.94 -28.13
C HIS A 187 -9.89 -19.49 -29.29
N GLY A 188 -9.35 -20.23 -30.26
CA GLY A 188 -10.14 -20.82 -31.36
C GLY A 188 -10.78 -19.82 -32.34
N LEU A 189 -10.10 -18.71 -32.63
CA LEU A 189 -10.67 -17.55 -33.30
C LEU A 189 -11.22 -17.81 -34.71
N ALA A 190 -10.72 -18.80 -35.44
CA ALA A 190 -11.21 -19.12 -36.79
C ALA A 190 -12.68 -19.55 -36.77
N ASN A 191 -13.01 -20.51 -35.89
CA ASN A 191 -14.39 -20.96 -35.68
C ASN A 191 -15.22 -19.89 -34.97
N PHE A 192 -14.63 -19.16 -34.02
CA PHE A 192 -15.32 -18.06 -33.35
C PHE A 192 -15.81 -17.02 -34.35
N ASN A 193 -14.91 -16.51 -35.20
CA ASN A 193 -15.21 -15.45 -36.16
C ASN A 193 -16.22 -15.87 -37.24
N SER A 194 -16.11 -17.12 -37.74
CA SER A 194 -16.95 -17.59 -38.84
C SER A 194 -18.33 -18.10 -38.39
N LYS A 195 -18.45 -18.67 -37.19
CA LYS A 195 -19.67 -19.36 -36.74
C LYS A 195 -20.31 -18.75 -35.49
N ILE A 196 -19.52 -18.38 -34.48
CA ILE A 196 -20.07 -17.98 -33.16
C ILE A 196 -20.36 -16.47 -33.11
N ARG A 197 -19.40 -15.63 -33.48
CA ARG A 197 -19.53 -14.16 -33.44
C ARG A 197 -20.77 -13.65 -34.19
N PRO A 198 -21.08 -14.11 -35.42
CA PRO A 198 -22.30 -13.68 -36.11
C PRO A 198 -23.58 -14.03 -35.32
N LEU A 199 -23.61 -15.17 -34.62
CA LEU A 199 -24.76 -15.56 -33.80
C LEU A 199 -24.92 -14.67 -32.56
N LEU A 200 -23.82 -14.28 -31.92
CA LEU A 200 -23.81 -13.40 -30.75
C LEU A 200 -24.20 -11.97 -31.11
N GLU A 201 -23.60 -11.43 -32.17
CA GLU A 201 -23.84 -10.06 -32.65
C GLU A 201 -25.29 -9.91 -33.16
N ALA A 202 -25.82 -10.90 -33.90
CA ALA A 202 -27.21 -10.91 -34.34
C ALA A 202 -28.22 -10.89 -33.17
N ARG A 203 -27.82 -11.38 -31.99
CA ARG A 203 -28.65 -11.43 -30.77
C ARG A 203 -28.34 -10.30 -29.78
N ASN A 204 -27.43 -9.40 -30.13
CA ASN A 204 -27.01 -8.28 -29.30
C ASN A 204 -26.41 -8.75 -27.95
N LEU A 205 -25.62 -9.82 -27.96
CA LEU A 205 -25.03 -10.43 -26.76
C LEU A 205 -23.58 -9.98 -26.56
N PRO A 206 -23.19 -9.48 -25.36
CA PRO A 206 -21.79 -9.24 -25.01
C PRO A 206 -21.06 -10.56 -24.74
N TYR A 207 -19.73 -10.57 -24.92
CA TYR A 207 -18.90 -11.76 -24.71
C TYR A 207 -17.45 -11.37 -24.39
N CYS A 208 -16.70 -12.29 -23.78
CA CYS A 208 -15.26 -12.18 -23.66
C CYS A 208 -14.49 -13.20 -24.50
N LEU A 209 -13.27 -12.81 -24.88
CA LEU A 209 -12.25 -13.72 -25.38
C LEU A 209 -11.11 -13.83 -24.37
N ALA A 210 -10.72 -15.07 -24.05
CA ALA A 210 -9.45 -15.36 -23.38
C ALA A 210 -8.39 -15.57 -24.47
N LEU A 211 -7.42 -14.65 -24.57
CA LEU A 211 -6.42 -14.66 -25.64
C LEU A 211 -4.99 -14.72 -25.08
N SER A 212 -4.14 -15.43 -25.81
CA SER A 212 -2.70 -15.37 -25.60
C SER A 212 -2.07 -14.32 -26.52
N SER A 213 -1.18 -13.48 -25.98
CA SER A 213 -0.59 -12.35 -26.73
C SER A 213 0.21 -12.77 -27.97
N ARG A 214 0.79 -13.97 -27.99
CA ARG A 214 1.59 -14.52 -29.10
C ARG A 214 0.90 -15.72 -29.78
N GLY A 215 -0.41 -15.86 -29.59
CA GLY A 215 -1.22 -16.95 -30.14
C GLY A 215 -1.83 -16.68 -31.53
N TRP A 216 -1.57 -15.55 -32.18
CA TRP A 216 -2.26 -15.17 -33.43
C TRP A 216 -2.00 -16.11 -34.61
N SER A 217 -0.84 -16.76 -34.66
CA SER A 217 -0.42 -17.60 -35.78
C SER A 217 -0.79 -19.08 -35.64
N VAL A 218 -1.41 -19.49 -34.53
CA VAL A 218 -1.83 -20.88 -34.35
C VAL A 218 -3.00 -21.22 -35.28
N SER A 219 -3.08 -22.48 -35.71
CA SER A 219 -4.02 -22.92 -36.76
C SER A 219 -5.48 -22.65 -36.41
N GLU A 220 -5.87 -22.81 -35.14
CA GLU A 220 -7.23 -22.56 -34.67
C GLU A 220 -7.62 -21.06 -34.65
N ASN A 221 -6.64 -20.15 -34.77
CA ASN A 221 -6.85 -18.70 -34.88
C ASN A 221 -6.70 -18.17 -36.32
N ALA A 222 -6.50 -19.07 -37.29
CA ALA A 222 -6.21 -18.70 -38.67
C ALA A 222 -7.25 -17.73 -39.26
N GLY A 223 -6.76 -16.70 -39.95
CA GLY A 223 -7.61 -15.69 -40.60
C GLY A 223 -8.19 -14.63 -39.67
N VAL A 224 -7.80 -14.58 -38.39
CA VAL A 224 -8.19 -13.53 -37.44
C VAL A 224 -6.95 -12.82 -36.91
N THR A 225 -6.91 -11.49 -37.03
CA THR A 225 -5.79 -10.65 -36.57
C THR A 225 -6.16 -9.84 -35.32
N ALA A 226 -5.16 -9.31 -34.62
CA ALA A 226 -5.38 -8.40 -33.49
C ALA A 226 -6.22 -7.18 -33.89
N SER A 227 -5.96 -6.59 -35.06
CA SER A 227 -6.74 -5.46 -35.59
C SER A 227 -8.22 -5.82 -35.79
N MET A 228 -8.51 -7.02 -36.28
CA MET A 228 -9.91 -7.50 -36.39
C MET A 228 -10.57 -7.59 -35.02
N VAL A 229 -9.93 -8.22 -34.04
CA VAL A 229 -10.48 -8.34 -32.68
C VAL A 229 -10.67 -6.98 -32.03
N ASN A 230 -9.71 -6.05 -32.21
CA ASN A 230 -9.78 -4.70 -31.68
C ASN A 230 -11.04 -3.95 -32.17
N SER A 231 -11.44 -4.19 -33.43
CA SER A 231 -12.66 -3.61 -34.03
C SER A 231 -13.99 -4.21 -33.54
N TRP A 232 -13.98 -5.29 -32.74
CA TRP A 232 -15.22 -5.93 -32.30
C TRP A 232 -15.80 -5.21 -31.08
N ASN A 233 -16.91 -4.49 -31.27
CA ASN A 233 -17.47 -3.57 -30.27
C ASN A 233 -18.05 -4.25 -29.02
N ARG A 234 -18.50 -5.51 -29.14
CA ARG A 234 -19.14 -6.28 -28.06
C ARG A 234 -18.19 -7.23 -27.33
N CYS A 235 -16.91 -7.19 -27.71
CA CYS A 235 -15.88 -8.08 -27.23
C CYS A 235 -15.06 -7.39 -26.14
N GLU A 236 -15.04 -7.97 -24.95
CA GLU A 236 -13.96 -7.72 -24.00
C GLU A 236 -12.86 -8.79 -24.13
N VAL A 237 -11.65 -8.47 -23.68
CA VAL A 237 -10.49 -9.37 -23.79
C VAL A 237 -9.84 -9.54 -22.42
N TRP A 238 -9.49 -10.78 -22.11
CA TRP A 238 -8.80 -11.20 -20.90
C TRP A 238 -7.44 -11.80 -21.27
N ASN A 239 -6.42 -11.53 -20.44
CA ASN A 239 -5.12 -12.16 -20.62
C ASN A 239 -5.22 -13.66 -20.31
N HIS A 240 -4.78 -14.50 -21.24
CA HIS A 240 -4.75 -15.96 -21.12
C HIS A 240 -3.33 -16.53 -21.19
N GLY A 241 -2.31 -15.70 -20.96
CA GLY A 241 -0.90 -16.06 -21.07
C GLY A 241 -0.23 -15.36 -22.26
N ALA A 242 1.08 -15.53 -22.40
CA ALA A 242 1.81 -15.01 -23.56
C ALA A 242 2.00 -16.08 -24.65
N GLY A 243 2.17 -17.35 -24.24
CA GLY A 243 2.56 -18.45 -25.12
C GLY A 243 1.47 -18.88 -26.12
N PRO A 244 1.87 -19.43 -27.28
CA PRO A 244 0.94 -19.83 -28.34
C PRO A 244 0.07 -21.06 -27.99
N SER A 245 0.44 -21.85 -26.98
CA SER A 245 -0.17 -23.16 -26.70
C SER A 245 -0.27 -23.45 -25.20
N HIS A 246 -0.81 -22.51 -24.42
CA HIS A 246 -1.00 -22.65 -22.96
C HIS A 246 0.28 -23.10 -22.26
N ASN A 247 1.35 -22.31 -22.41
CA ASN A 247 2.65 -22.68 -21.87
C ASN A 247 2.60 -22.69 -20.34
N ASP A 248 3.02 -23.80 -19.74
CA ASP A 248 3.20 -23.93 -18.30
C ASP A 248 4.46 -23.22 -17.82
N ALA A 249 4.49 -22.83 -16.55
CA ALA A 249 5.57 -22.09 -15.92
C ALA A 249 5.62 -22.38 -14.41
N SER A 250 6.77 -22.22 -13.78
CA SER A 250 6.90 -22.38 -12.31
C SER A 250 7.93 -21.46 -11.67
N ASP A 251 8.78 -20.85 -12.47
CA ASP A 251 9.77 -19.87 -12.03
C ASP A 251 9.27 -18.44 -12.29
N LEU A 252 9.85 -17.48 -11.56
CA LEU A 252 9.47 -16.07 -11.63
C LEU A 252 9.54 -15.50 -13.04
N GLN A 253 10.58 -15.84 -13.80
CA GLN A 253 10.84 -15.21 -15.09
C GLN A 253 9.81 -15.67 -16.13
N THR A 254 9.53 -16.97 -16.19
CA THR A 254 8.54 -17.52 -17.12
C THR A 254 7.11 -17.16 -16.71
N LEU A 255 6.81 -17.14 -15.41
CA LEU A 255 5.51 -16.68 -14.90
C LEU A 255 5.28 -15.19 -15.20
N THR A 256 6.30 -14.34 -15.03
CA THR A 256 6.22 -12.91 -15.37
C THR A 256 6.00 -12.72 -16.88
N ASP A 257 6.67 -13.50 -17.73
CA ASP A 257 6.44 -13.45 -19.17
C ASP A 257 5.00 -13.85 -19.55
N GLN A 258 4.47 -14.93 -18.97
CA GLN A 258 3.11 -15.37 -19.26
C GLN A 258 2.04 -14.40 -18.71
N ILE A 259 2.19 -13.96 -17.46
CA ILE A 259 1.13 -13.23 -16.74
C ILE A 259 1.24 -11.72 -16.99
N VAL A 260 2.43 -11.14 -16.86
CA VAL A 260 2.64 -9.69 -16.89
C VAL A 260 2.88 -9.22 -18.31
N LYS A 261 3.92 -9.75 -18.98
CA LYS A 261 4.26 -9.34 -20.35
C LYS A 261 3.15 -9.70 -21.34
N GLY A 262 2.50 -10.87 -21.17
CA GLY A 262 1.33 -11.24 -21.96
C GLY A 262 0.21 -10.19 -21.91
N LYS A 263 -0.05 -9.61 -20.73
CA LYS A 263 -1.00 -8.50 -20.59
C LYS A 263 -0.53 -7.25 -21.32
N GLU A 264 0.72 -6.85 -21.16
CA GLU A 264 1.29 -5.65 -21.78
C GLU A 264 1.24 -5.74 -23.31
N GLU A 265 1.61 -6.89 -23.87
CA GLU A 265 1.57 -7.15 -25.30
C GLU A 265 0.14 -7.14 -25.85
N LEU A 266 -0.82 -7.79 -25.18
CA LEU A 266 -2.23 -7.72 -25.58
C LEU A 266 -2.75 -6.29 -25.54
N GLN A 267 -2.40 -5.53 -24.51
CA GLN A 267 -2.82 -4.14 -24.38
C GLN A 267 -2.27 -3.27 -25.51
N ALA A 268 -1.03 -3.53 -25.97
CA ALA A 268 -0.42 -2.84 -27.10
C ALA A 268 -1.05 -3.26 -28.45
N GLN A 269 -1.39 -4.53 -28.60
CA GLN A 269 -2.00 -5.08 -29.82
C GLN A 269 -3.47 -4.68 -29.99
N LEU A 270 -4.17 -4.42 -28.88
CA LEU A 270 -5.60 -4.14 -28.81
C LEU A 270 -5.85 -2.80 -28.08
N PRO A 271 -5.43 -1.66 -28.67
CA PRO A 271 -5.46 -0.37 -27.98
C PRO A 271 -6.86 0.10 -27.55
N ASP A 272 -7.93 -0.36 -28.21
CA ASP A 272 -9.31 -0.01 -27.85
C ASP A 272 -9.91 -0.96 -26.79
N LYS A 273 -9.17 -2.01 -26.40
CA LYS A 273 -9.59 -2.99 -25.39
C LYS A 273 -8.76 -2.81 -24.13
N LYS A 274 -9.40 -2.69 -22.98
CA LYS A 274 -8.68 -2.65 -21.69
C LYS A 274 -8.55 -4.05 -21.10
N ILE A 275 -7.31 -4.47 -20.81
CA ILE A 275 -7.02 -5.80 -20.27
C ILE A 275 -7.00 -5.76 -18.74
N TRP A 276 -8.18 -5.89 -18.14
CA TRP A 276 -8.34 -5.86 -16.68
C TRP A 276 -8.02 -7.19 -16.02
N GLY A 277 -8.36 -8.29 -16.67
CA GLY A 277 -8.43 -9.59 -16.02
C GLY A 277 -7.50 -10.65 -16.57
N PHE A 278 -7.23 -11.63 -15.71
CA PHE A 278 -6.48 -12.84 -16.04
C PHE A 278 -7.37 -14.08 -16.00
N ILE A 279 -7.37 -14.85 -17.08
CA ILE A 279 -8.00 -16.16 -17.14
C ILE A 279 -6.88 -17.20 -17.14
N PRO A 280 -6.80 -18.08 -16.12
CA PRO A 280 -5.77 -19.11 -16.07
C PRO A 280 -5.91 -20.10 -17.24
N PRO A 281 -4.84 -20.34 -18.03
CA PRO A 281 -4.85 -21.37 -19.05
C PRO A 281 -4.86 -22.77 -18.43
N GLY A 282 -5.47 -23.71 -19.14
CA GLY A 282 -5.40 -25.13 -18.79
C GLY A 282 -4.00 -25.67 -19.09
N VAL A 283 -3.18 -25.81 -18.06
CA VAL A 283 -1.83 -26.37 -18.13
C VAL A 283 -1.76 -27.71 -17.39
N GLY A 284 -0.89 -28.62 -17.83
CA GLY A 284 -0.82 -30.00 -17.31
C GLY A 284 0.53 -30.41 -16.71
N GLY A 285 1.49 -29.49 -16.56
CA GLY A 285 2.82 -29.75 -16.04
C GLY A 285 2.99 -29.29 -14.59
N THR A 286 3.66 -28.16 -14.39
CA THR A 286 3.90 -27.50 -13.10
C THR A 286 2.69 -26.75 -12.54
N ASN A 287 1.61 -26.61 -13.30
CA ASN A 287 0.38 -25.91 -12.89
C ASN A 287 0.63 -24.49 -12.38
N TYR A 288 1.46 -23.72 -13.11
CA TYR A 288 1.81 -22.35 -12.72
C TYR A 288 2.48 -22.28 -11.33
N GLY A 289 3.38 -23.23 -11.06
CA GLY A 289 4.07 -23.32 -9.77
C GLY A 289 3.14 -23.65 -8.60
N GLY A 290 2.15 -24.51 -8.82
CA GLY A 290 1.17 -24.91 -7.81
C GLY A 290 -0.05 -24.00 -7.67
N PHE A 291 -0.23 -23.03 -8.58
CA PHE A 291 -1.43 -22.18 -8.63
C PHE A 291 -2.69 -22.96 -9.04
N ASN A 292 -2.54 -24.08 -9.76
CA ASN A 292 -3.63 -25.03 -10.04
C ASN A 292 -4.90 -24.38 -10.62
N GLY A 293 -4.72 -23.41 -11.52
CA GLY A 293 -5.84 -22.68 -12.14
C GLY A 293 -6.63 -21.80 -11.17
N GLY A 294 -6.07 -21.51 -9.98
CA GLY A 294 -6.76 -20.79 -8.92
C GLY A 294 -7.96 -21.59 -8.42
N ASP A 295 -7.72 -22.81 -7.91
CA ASP A 295 -8.75 -23.73 -7.39
C ASP A 295 -9.08 -23.51 -5.90
N SER A 296 -8.30 -22.68 -5.22
CA SER A 296 -8.47 -22.30 -3.81
C SER A 296 -8.09 -20.84 -3.57
N PRO A 297 -8.70 -20.16 -2.58
CA PRO A 297 -8.26 -18.84 -2.14
C PRO A 297 -6.76 -18.80 -1.82
N GLU A 298 -6.25 -19.86 -1.21
CA GLU A 298 -4.84 -20.03 -0.85
C GLU A 298 -3.92 -19.97 -2.07
N ALA A 299 -4.33 -20.50 -3.23
CA ALA A 299 -3.53 -20.46 -4.45
C ALA A 299 -3.22 -19.02 -4.89
N PHE A 300 -4.15 -18.08 -4.72
CA PHE A 300 -3.97 -16.68 -5.12
C PHE A 300 -2.95 -15.91 -4.25
N TYR A 301 -2.80 -16.28 -2.98
CA TYR A 301 -1.91 -15.56 -2.07
C TYR A 301 -0.63 -16.33 -1.72
N GLY A 302 -0.68 -17.67 -1.78
CA GLY A 302 0.40 -18.58 -1.41
C GLY A 302 1.25 -19.09 -2.56
N THR A 303 0.99 -18.66 -3.80
CA THR A 303 1.79 -19.05 -4.98
C THR A 303 2.30 -17.83 -5.72
N LEU A 304 3.44 -18.00 -6.39
CA LEU A 304 4.08 -16.92 -7.15
C LEU A 304 3.19 -16.42 -8.31
N ALA A 305 2.52 -17.34 -9.00
CA ALA A 305 1.60 -16.97 -10.06
C ALA A 305 0.38 -16.20 -9.52
N GLY A 306 -0.19 -16.63 -8.40
CA GLY A 306 -1.29 -15.93 -7.73
C GLY A 306 -0.92 -14.49 -7.36
N GLN A 307 0.28 -14.29 -6.82
CA GLN A 307 0.80 -12.97 -6.46
C GLN A 307 0.97 -12.06 -7.68
N LEU A 308 1.59 -12.55 -8.76
CA LEU A 308 1.73 -11.80 -10.01
C LEU A 308 0.38 -11.43 -10.63
N ILE A 309 -0.59 -12.35 -10.58
CA ILE A 309 -1.95 -12.08 -11.07
C ILE A 309 -2.60 -10.95 -10.26
N LEU A 310 -2.56 -11.02 -8.93
CA LEU A 310 -3.16 -9.99 -8.08
C LEU A 310 -2.45 -8.64 -8.23
N GLU A 311 -1.13 -8.64 -8.39
CA GLU A 311 -0.35 -7.43 -8.56
C GLU A 311 -0.62 -6.73 -9.90
N HIS A 312 -0.89 -7.46 -10.98
CA HIS A 312 -0.99 -6.89 -12.32
C HIS A 312 -2.40 -6.87 -12.92
N HIS A 313 -3.36 -7.63 -12.39
CA HIS A 313 -4.74 -7.69 -12.86
C HIS A 313 -5.73 -7.26 -11.78
N ALA A 314 -6.82 -6.62 -12.20
CA ALA A 314 -7.89 -6.23 -11.29
C ALA A 314 -8.74 -7.45 -10.90
N VAL A 315 -9.01 -8.33 -11.86
CA VAL A 315 -9.90 -9.48 -11.70
C VAL A 315 -9.26 -10.74 -12.27
N SER A 316 -9.61 -11.90 -11.71
CA SER A 316 -9.14 -13.18 -12.21
C SER A 316 -10.23 -14.23 -12.09
N ALA A 317 -10.42 -14.99 -13.16
CA ALA A 317 -11.21 -16.21 -13.12
C ALA A 317 -10.42 -17.33 -12.43
N GLY A 318 -11.09 -18.41 -12.02
CA GLY A 318 -10.39 -19.58 -11.50
C GLY A 318 -11.23 -20.84 -11.58
N ALA A 319 -10.95 -21.78 -10.68
CA ALA A 319 -11.52 -23.11 -10.65
C ALA A 319 -12.10 -23.48 -9.28
N PHE A 320 -12.48 -22.49 -8.45
CA PHE A 320 -13.03 -22.75 -7.12
C PHE A 320 -14.26 -23.65 -7.19
N THR A 321 -14.15 -24.84 -6.62
CA THR A 321 -15.20 -25.85 -6.73
C THR A 321 -16.51 -25.33 -6.11
N GLY A 322 -17.62 -25.51 -6.83
CA GLY A 322 -18.95 -25.09 -6.37
C GLY A 322 -19.28 -23.60 -6.55
N THR A 323 -18.40 -22.82 -7.19
CA THR A 323 -18.58 -21.36 -7.34
C THR A 323 -19.05 -20.91 -8.74
N ALA A 324 -19.50 -21.84 -9.58
CA ALA A 324 -19.99 -21.53 -10.93
C ALA A 324 -21.22 -20.60 -10.95
N TYR A 325 -21.97 -20.57 -9.84
CA TYR A 325 -23.04 -19.60 -9.59
C TYR A 325 -22.52 -18.48 -8.71
N ARG A 326 -22.35 -17.30 -9.30
CA ARG A 326 -21.80 -16.12 -8.65
C ARG A 326 -22.87 -15.32 -7.89
N PRO A 327 -22.61 -14.92 -6.63
CA PRO A 327 -23.41 -13.89 -5.97
C PRO A 327 -23.34 -12.57 -6.75
N LEU A 328 -24.50 -11.96 -6.99
CA LEU A 328 -24.62 -10.64 -7.59
C LEU A 328 -24.83 -9.62 -6.47
N ASP A 329 -23.76 -9.31 -5.74
CA ASP A 329 -23.77 -8.41 -4.57
C ASP A 329 -22.81 -7.22 -4.75
N GLY A 330 -22.35 -7.00 -5.99
CA GLY A 330 -21.40 -5.95 -6.30
C GLY A 330 -19.99 -6.23 -5.80
N GLU A 331 -19.69 -7.37 -5.17
CA GLU A 331 -18.36 -7.68 -4.65
C GLU A 331 -17.49 -8.50 -5.62
N VAL A 332 -16.35 -7.92 -6.00
CA VAL A 332 -15.36 -8.57 -6.87
C VAL A 332 -14.69 -9.71 -6.10
N ARG A 333 -14.88 -10.94 -6.61
CA ARG A 333 -14.27 -12.16 -6.07
C ARG A 333 -13.38 -12.83 -7.09
N GLN A 334 -12.13 -13.03 -6.71
CA GLN A 334 -11.12 -13.73 -7.50
C GLN A 334 -11.39 -15.24 -7.51
N GLY A 335 -11.02 -15.91 -8.60
CA GLY A 335 -10.93 -17.38 -8.63
C GLY A 335 -12.25 -18.13 -8.84
N MET A 336 -13.36 -17.41 -9.05
CA MET A 336 -14.66 -18.07 -9.26
C MET A 336 -14.67 -18.91 -10.54
N ALA A 337 -15.30 -20.08 -10.43
CA ALA A 337 -15.39 -21.05 -11.52
C ALA A 337 -16.41 -20.63 -12.58
N HIS A 338 -16.29 -21.25 -13.75
CA HIS A 338 -17.24 -21.16 -14.85
C HIS A 338 -17.93 -22.50 -15.06
N ALA A 339 -19.00 -22.51 -15.86
CA ALA A 339 -19.62 -23.73 -16.34
C ALA A 339 -19.18 -24.02 -17.79
N GLY A 340 -18.41 -25.09 -17.98
CA GLY A 340 -18.00 -25.56 -19.31
C GLY A 340 -19.19 -26.10 -20.10
N LEU A 341 -19.29 -25.69 -21.37
CA LEU A 341 -20.34 -26.06 -22.30
C LEU A 341 -20.06 -27.40 -22.98
N GLU A 342 -18.80 -27.65 -23.31
CA GLU A 342 -18.36 -28.36 -24.53
C GLU A 342 -18.95 -29.76 -24.76
N THR A 343 -19.29 -30.48 -23.69
CA THR A 343 -19.78 -31.86 -23.73
C THR A 343 -21.16 -32.06 -23.08
N ARG A 344 -21.78 -30.98 -22.57
CA ARG A 344 -23.07 -31.05 -21.86
C ARG A 344 -24.22 -31.15 -22.87
N SER A 345 -25.31 -31.84 -22.53
CA SER A 345 -26.52 -31.75 -23.38
C SER A 345 -27.11 -30.34 -23.35
N VAL A 346 -27.83 -29.94 -24.41
CA VAL A 346 -28.57 -28.65 -24.45
C VAL A 346 -29.52 -28.54 -23.24
N SER A 347 -30.19 -29.63 -22.87
CA SER A 347 -31.06 -29.68 -21.69
C SER A 347 -30.32 -29.44 -20.37
N SER A 348 -29.09 -29.96 -20.23
CA SER A 348 -28.26 -29.71 -19.04
C SER A 348 -27.88 -28.23 -18.94
N LEU A 349 -27.57 -27.60 -20.08
CA LEU A 349 -27.24 -26.17 -20.12
C LEU A 349 -28.44 -25.28 -19.81
N GLN A 350 -29.61 -25.59 -20.36
CA GLN A 350 -30.86 -24.93 -20.01
C GLN A 350 -31.15 -25.05 -18.51
N SER A 351 -30.85 -26.21 -17.92
CA SER A 351 -30.98 -26.42 -16.48
C SER A 351 -30.02 -25.54 -15.68
N LEU A 352 -28.77 -25.37 -16.13
CA LEU A 352 -27.84 -24.44 -15.47
C LEU A 352 -28.36 -23.00 -15.48
N VAL A 353 -28.87 -22.53 -16.62
CA VAL A 353 -29.47 -21.20 -16.77
C VAL A 353 -30.69 -21.06 -15.86
N ASN A 354 -31.55 -22.08 -15.81
CA ASN A 354 -32.73 -22.07 -14.93
C ASN A 354 -32.36 -22.05 -13.45
N THR A 355 -31.30 -22.75 -13.04
CA THR A 355 -30.77 -22.67 -11.67
C THR A 355 -30.24 -21.27 -11.39
N ALA A 356 -29.56 -20.63 -12.35
CA ALA A 356 -29.09 -19.26 -12.16
C ALA A 356 -30.25 -18.28 -11.95
N ILE A 357 -31.32 -18.41 -12.76
CA ILE A 357 -32.59 -17.68 -12.64
C ILE A 357 -33.21 -17.90 -11.26
N ALA A 358 -33.41 -19.16 -10.86
CA ALA A 358 -34.01 -19.51 -9.57
C ALA A 358 -33.21 -18.97 -8.38
N ASN A 359 -31.88 -18.91 -8.51
CA ASN A 359 -30.98 -18.44 -7.46
C ASN A 359 -30.72 -16.93 -7.49
N HIS A 360 -31.23 -16.20 -8.49
CA HIS A 360 -30.87 -14.80 -8.71
C HIS A 360 -29.35 -14.59 -8.72
N SER A 361 -28.64 -15.44 -9.48
CA SER A 361 -27.17 -15.50 -9.47
C SER A 361 -26.57 -15.25 -10.85
N GLY A 362 -25.28 -14.94 -10.88
CA GLY A 362 -24.48 -14.87 -12.09
C GLY A 362 -24.03 -16.26 -12.54
N LEU A 363 -24.02 -16.51 -13.85
CA LEU A 363 -23.50 -17.74 -14.44
C LEU A 363 -22.64 -17.43 -15.65
N GLN A 364 -21.35 -17.76 -15.58
CA GLN A 364 -20.45 -17.65 -16.72
C GLN A 364 -20.36 -19.00 -17.44
N LEU A 365 -20.72 -19.01 -18.72
CA LEU A 365 -20.61 -20.16 -19.62
C LEU A 365 -19.35 -20.04 -20.46
N MET A 366 -18.61 -21.13 -20.62
CA MET A 366 -17.33 -21.15 -21.34
C MET A 366 -17.24 -22.32 -22.32
N THR A 367 -16.62 -22.08 -23.49
CA THR A 367 -16.23 -23.10 -24.47
C THR A 367 -15.01 -22.64 -25.25
N HIS A 368 -14.25 -23.60 -25.77
CA HIS A 368 -13.24 -23.48 -26.81
C HIS A 368 -13.91 -23.58 -28.19
N PRO A 369 -13.98 -22.47 -28.96
CA PRO A 369 -14.55 -22.49 -30.31
C PRO A 369 -13.88 -23.50 -31.26
N SER A 370 -12.63 -23.89 -31.02
CA SER A 370 -11.93 -24.89 -31.83
C SER A 370 -12.57 -26.29 -31.77
N ARG A 371 -13.30 -26.61 -30.70
CA ARG A 371 -14.03 -27.89 -30.53
C ARG A 371 -15.40 -27.91 -31.20
N LEU A 372 -15.90 -26.77 -31.67
CA LEU A 372 -17.24 -26.68 -32.26
C LEU A 372 -17.33 -27.52 -33.55
N ASP A 373 -18.40 -28.33 -33.63
CA ASP A 373 -18.66 -29.32 -34.68
C ASP A 373 -17.70 -30.54 -34.71
N GLU A 374 -16.80 -30.68 -33.72
CA GLU A 374 -16.01 -31.92 -33.56
C GLU A 374 -16.89 -33.05 -32.98
N SER A 375 -16.53 -34.30 -33.29
CA SER A 375 -17.23 -35.47 -32.75
C SER A 375 -17.15 -35.50 -31.22
N GLY A 376 -18.31 -35.62 -30.55
CA GLY A 376 -18.41 -35.63 -29.09
C GLY A 376 -18.57 -34.24 -28.45
N TYR A 377 -18.53 -33.17 -29.25
CA TYR A 377 -18.71 -31.78 -28.82
C TYR A 377 -19.98 -31.16 -29.40
N HIS A 378 -20.30 -29.92 -29.02
CA HIS A 378 -21.46 -29.22 -29.56
C HIS A 378 -21.35 -28.94 -31.04
N THR A 379 -22.47 -29.13 -31.73
CA THR A 379 -22.68 -28.59 -33.07
C THR A 379 -23.09 -27.12 -33.01
N THR A 380 -22.86 -26.40 -34.10
CA THR A 380 -23.32 -25.02 -34.30
C THR A 380 -24.84 -24.89 -34.06
N ALA A 381 -25.63 -25.90 -34.44
CA ALA A 381 -27.06 -25.95 -34.20
C ALA A 381 -27.40 -26.04 -32.70
N GLN A 382 -26.67 -26.85 -31.94
CA GLN A 382 -26.88 -26.97 -30.48
C GLN A 382 -26.48 -25.69 -29.74
N LEU A 383 -25.37 -25.04 -30.15
CA LEU A 383 -24.97 -23.75 -29.61
C LEU A 383 -26.04 -22.67 -29.92
N THR A 384 -26.59 -22.69 -31.13
CA THR A 384 -27.69 -21.79 -31.53
C THR A 384 -28.91 -21.98 -30.65
N GLN A 385 -29.34 -23.22 -30.42
CA GLN A 385 -30.45 -23.53 -29.50
C GLN A 385 -30.20 -23.01 -28.08
N MET A 386 -28.96 -23.10 -27.59
CA MET A 386 -28.60 -22.56 -26.27
C MET A 386 -28.68 -21.04 -26.24
N LEU A 387 -28.13 -20.36 -27.25
CA LEU A 387 -28.17 -18.89 -27.33
C LEU A 387 -29.61 -18.38 -27.46
N ASP A 388 -30.43 -19.05 -28.27
CA ASP A 388 -31.86 -18.74 -28.41
C ASP A 388 -32.62 -18.92 -27.09
N TYR A 389 -32.26 -19.95 -26.32
CA TYR A 389 -32.83 -20.15 -25.00
C TYR A 389 -32.47 -19.00 -24.05
N ILE A 390 -31.20 -18.59 -23.98
CA ILE A 390 -30.75 -17.46 -23.16
C ILE A 390 -31.49 -16.17 -23.57
N VAL A 391 -31.62 -15.93 -24.87
CA VAL A 391 -32.37 -14.79 -25.42
C VAL A 391 -33.83 -14.85 -24.99
N SER A 392 -34.49 -16.01 -25.09
CA SER A 392 -35.89 -16.14 -24.66
C SER A 392 -36.08 -15.81 -23.18
N LYS A 393 -35.12 -16.18 -22.32
CA LYS A 393 -35.14 -15.88 -20.88
C LYS A 393 -34.84 -14.42 -20.56
N ARG A 394 -33.93 -13.81 -21.32
CA ARG A 394 -33.67 -12.36 -21.25
C ARG A 394 -34.92 -11.58 -21.64
N ASP A 395 -35.55 -11.94 -22.76
CA ASP A 395 -36.69 -11.21 -23.32
C ASP A 395 -37.95 -11.41 -22.47
N ALA A 396 -38.05 -12.53 -21.75
CA ALA A 396 -39.05 -12.75 -20.70
C ALA A 396 -38.79 -11.96 -19.40
N GLY A 397 -37.66 -11.26 -19.30
CA GLY A 397 -37.27 -10.50 -18.12
C GLY A 397 -36.78 -11.34 -16.93
N GLU A 398 -36.46 -12.61 -17.14
CA GLU A 398 -36.00 -13.54 -16.10
C GLU A 398 -34.49 -13.39 -15.80
N LEU A 399 -33.70 -12.94 -16.78
CA LEU A 399 -32.27 -12.70 -16.66
C LEU A 399 -31.80 -11.48 -17.46
N VAL A 400 -30.58 -11.02 -17.19
CA VAL A 400 -29.82 -10.11 -18.03
C VAL A 400 -28.59 -10.81 -18.60
N VAL A 401 -28.11 -10.37 -19.76
CA VAL A 401 -26.84 -10.86 -20.33
C VAL A 401 -25.80 -9.76 -20.18
N LEU A 402 -24.74 -10.05 -19.44
CA LEU A 402 -23.65 -9.14 -19.12
C LEU A 402 -22.34 -9.65 -19.73
N SER A 403 -21.39 -8.75 -19.96
CA SER A 403 -20.02 -9.20 -20.19
C SER A 403 -19.46 -9.84 -18.91
N PRO A 404 -18.47 -10.74 -19.00
CA PRO A 404 -17.80 -11.25 -17.79
C PRO A 404 -17.22 -10.17 -16.88
N TYR A 405 -16.67 -9.06 -17.38
CA TYR A 405 -16.29 -7.92 -16.54
C TYR A 405 -17.49 -7.27 -15.85
N GLU A 406 -18.58 -6.98 -16.57
CA GLU A 406 -19.78 -6.38 -15.98
C GLU A 406 -20.38 -7.27 -14.88
N MET A 407 -20.38 -8.59 -15.09
CA MET A 407 -20.82 -9.56 -14.09
C MET A 407 -19.97 -9.53 -12.81
N MET A 408 -18.69 -9.15 -12.88
CA MET A 408 -17.80 -9.09 -11.70
C MET A 408 -18.18 -7.98 -10.72
N VAL A 409 -18.92 -6.96 -11.19
CA VAL A 409 -19.37 -5.82 -10.36
C VAL A 409 -20.90 -5.76 -10.24
N ALA A 410 -21.61 -6.79 -10.70
CA ALA A 410 -23.06 -6.78 -10.75
C ALA A 410 -23.68 -7.00 -9.37
N GLU A 411 -24.72 -6.24 -9.07
CA GLU A 411 -25.56 -6.33 -7.87
C GLU A 411 -27.02 -6.58 -8.23
N LEU A 412 -27.75 -7.33 -7.38
CA LEU A 412 -29.17 -7.62 -7.63
C LEU A 412 -30.04 -6.37 -7.59
N PHE A 413 -29.84 -5.53 -6.59
CA PHE A 413 -30.59 -4.30 -6.41
C PHE A 413 -29.59 -3.19 -6.16
N ALA A 414 -29.92 -1.98 -6.64
CA ALA A 414 -29.11 -0.81 -6.37
C ALA A 414 -28.87 -0.72 -4.86
N SER A 415 -27.61 -0.72 -4.44
CA SER A 415 -27.24 -0.52 -3.05
C SER A 415 -27.65 0.91 -2.64
N SER A 416 -28.84 1.05 -2.06
CA SER A 416 -29.18 2.23 -1.28
C SER A 416 -28.18 2.31 -0.13
N GLY A 417 -27.39 3.38 -0.05
CA GLY A 417 -26.65 3.69 1.17
C GLY A 417 -27.57 3.52 2.38
N GLY A 418 -27.13 2.68 3.34
CA GLY A 418 -27.83 2.27 4.56
C GLY A 418 -29.26 2.79 4.75
N GLY A 419 -30.25 2.06 4.24
CA GLY A 419 -31.66 2.21 4.60
C GLY A 419 -32.06 1.13 5.60
N SER A 420 -32.39 1.54 6.82
CA SER A 420 -32.87 0.68 7.91
C SER A 420 -34.15 -0.08 7.56
N VAL A 421 -34.30 -1.26 8.16
CA VAL A 421 -35.55 -2.02 8.20
C VAL A 421 -36.68 -1.11 8.73
N PRO A 422 -37.86 -1.02 8.08
CA PRO A 422 -38.97 -0.21 8.58
C PRO A 422 -39.39 -0.65 9.98
N GLY A 423 -39.33 0.27 10.94
CA GLY A 423 -39.95 0.10 12.24
C GLY A 423 -41.49 0.10 12.14
N PRO A 424 -42.21 -0.37 13.18
CA PRO A 424 -43.66 -0.39 13.19
C PRO A 424 -44.24 1.03 13.00
N PRO A 425 -45.48 1.16 12.46
CA PRO A 425 -46.05 2.45 12.10
C PRO A 425 -46.03 3.46 13.27
N GLY A 426 -45.30 4.56 13.07
CA GLY A 426 -45.35 5.71 13.97
C GLY A 426 -46.72 6.38 13.94
N ALA A 427 -47.13 6.95 15.08
CA ALA A 427 -48.39 7.69 15.19
C ALA A 427 -48.46 8.83 14.16
N GLY A 428 -49.51 8.84 13.33
CA GLY A 428 -49.74 9.87 12.31
C GLY A 428 -49.52 9.44 10.86
N VAL A 429 -49.49 8.13 10.56
CA VAL A 429 -49.59 7.61 9.18
C VAL A 429 -51.03 7.09 8.94
N PRO A 430 -51.75 7.55 7.91
CA PRO A 430 -53.09 7.05 7.60
C PRO A 430 -53.02 5.60 7.11
N ALA A 431 -53.87 4.72 7.64
CA ALA A 431 -53.98 3.35 7.15
C ALA A 431 -54.48 3.34 5.68
N GLY A 432 -53.91 2.45 4.85
CA GLY A 432 -54.26 2.30 3.43
C GLY A 432 -53.14 2.75 2.48
N GLY A 433 -53.51 3.06 1.24
CA GLY A 433 -52.61 3.50 0.16
C GLY A 433 -52.68 2.58 -1.06
N GLU A 434 -52.98 3.14 -2.23
CA GLU A 434 -52.96 2.43 -3.51
C GLU A 434 -51.59 2.60 -4.21
N ALA A 435 -51.33 1.75 -5.23
CA ALA A 435 -50.17 1.93 -6.08
C ALA A 435 -50.11 3.35 -6.67
N LEU A 436 -48.92 3.95 -6.71
CA LEU A 436 -48.66 5.33 -7.15
C LEU A 436 -49.23 6.42 -6.24
N GLN A 437 -49.40 6.16 -4.94
CA GLN A 437 -49.68 7.19 -3.95
C GLN A 437 -48.48 7.48 -3.04
N VAL A 438 -48.35 8.72 -2.60
CA VAL A 438 -47.36 9.17 -1.62
C VAL A 438 -48.06 9.83 -0.43
N ILE A 439 -47.45 9.77 0.74
CA ILE A 439 -47.94 10.46 1.92
C ILE A 439 -47.48 11.92 1.83
N ARG A 440 -48.43 12.85 1.92
CA ARG A 440 -48.15 14.29 2.05
C ARG A 440 -48.88 14.87 3.24
N LYS A 441 -48.51 16.08 3.66
CA LYS A 441 -49.31 16.85 4.61
C LYS A 441 -50.54 17.41 3.90
N ASN A 442 -51.67 17.48 4.60
CA ASN A 442 -52.88 18.13 4.09
C ASN A 442 -52.62 19.62 3.86
N ALA A 443 -53.55 20.30 3.18
CA ALA A 443 -53.41 21.73 2.84
C ALA A 443 -53.20 22.66 4.07
N PHE A 444 -53.55 22.19 5.27
CA PHE A 444 -53.43 22.94 6.52
C PHE A 444 -52.21 22.55 7.37
N ASN A 445 -51.38 21.64 6.88
CA ASN A 445 -50.19 21.13 7.57
C ASN A 445 -50.47 20.44 8.93
N THR A 446 -51.71 20.02 9.18
CA THR A 446 -52.17 19.51 10.49
C THR A 446 -52.21 17.97 10.55
N THR A 447 -52.40 17.31 9.42
CA THR A 447 -52.44 15.84 9.31
C THR A 447 -51.78 15.39 8.02
N THR A 448 -51.50 14.10 7.89
CA THR A 448 -51.00 13.45 6.68
C THR A 448 -52.15 12.79 5.90
N GLU A 449 -52.02 12.71 4.58
CA GLU A 449 -52.99 12.07 3.68
C GLU A 449 -52.27 11.38 2.51
N TRP A 450 -52.95 10.40 1.89
CA TRP A 450 -52.50 9.78 0.63
C TRP A 450 -52.80 10.69 -0.55
N ALA A 451 -51.81 10.93 -1.41
CA ALA A 451 -51.94 11.70 -2.64
C ALA A 451 -51.38 10.93 -3.83
N THR A 452 -52.13 10.91 -4.93
CA THR A 452 -51.68 10.28 -6.18
C THR A 452 -50.48 11.03 -6.75
N LEU A 453 -49.43 10.29 -7.10
CA LEU A 453 -48.19 10.80 -7.66
C LEU A 453 -48.44 11.31 -9.08
N THR A 454 -48.43 12.64 -9.25
CA THR A 454 -48.53 13.32 -10.54
C THR A 454 -47.25 14.13 -10.81
N LYS A 455 -46.96 14.45 -12.08
CA LYS A 455 -45.82 15.33 -12.44
C LYS A 455 -45.88 16.68 -11.71
N SER A 456 -47.08 17.21 -11.51
CA SER A 456 -47.30 18.44 -10.75
C SER A 456 -46.99 18.30 -9.26
N LEU A 457 -47.19 17.11 -8.68
CA LEU A 457 -46.91 16.86 -7.26
C LEU A 457 -45.42 16.99 -6.92
N VAL A 458 -44.54 16.70 -7.89
CA VAL A 458 -43.08 16.76 -7.74
C VAL A 458 -42.45 17.98 -8.42
N GLY A 459 -43.26 18.98 -8.82
CA GLY A 459 -42.75 20.21 -9.44
C GLY A 459 -42.21 20.06 -10.86
N LEU A 460 -42.54 18.96 -11.55
CA LEU A 460 -42.08 18.63 -12.91
C LEU A 460 -43.17 18.81 -13.97
N SER A 461 -44.12 19.71 -13.73
CA SER A 461 -45.24 19.99 -14.65
C SER A 461 -44.81 20.44 -16.04
N ASN A 462 -43.57 20.92 -16.21
CA ASN A 462 -43.02 21.40 -17.48
C ASN A 462 -42.09 20.38 -18.17
N VAL A 463 -41.96 19.17 -17.64
CA VAL A 463 -41.09 18.13 -18.22
C VAL A 463 -41.90 17.23 -19.15
N ASP A 464 -41.79 17.48 -20.45
CA ASP A 464 -42.41 16.69 -21.52
C ASP A 464 -41.47 15.62 -22.09
N ASN A 465 -42.03 14.51 -22.56
CA ASN A 465 -41.27 13.40 -23.12
C ASN A 465 -41.15 13.52 -24.66
N THR A 466 -40.42 14.53 -25.12
CA THR A 466 -40.11 14.72 -26.54
C THR A 466 -39.16 13.61 -27.01
N SER A 467 -39.48 12.93 -28.12
CA SER A 467 -38.60 11.90 -28.69
C SER A 467 -37.23 12.48 -29.05
N ASP A 468 -36.16 11.69 -28.92
CA ASP A 468 -34.78 12.18 -29.10
C ASP A 468 -34.55 12.84 -30.47
N MET A 469 -35.24 12.36 -31.52
CA MET A 469 -35.18 12.93 -32.87
C MET A 469 -35.73 14.36 -32.97
N ASN A 470 -36.65 14.73 -32.06
CA ASN A 470 -37.32 16.03 -32.06
C ASN A 470 -36.78 16.96 -30.96
N LYS A 471 -35.71 16.57 -30.24
CA LYS A 471 -35.06 17.44 -29.26
C LYS A 471 -34.19 18.46 -30.01
N PRO A 472 -34.30 19.77 -29.72
CA PRO A 472 -33.40 20.75 -30.31
C PRO A 472 -31.96 20.48 -29.88
N VAL A 473 -31.05 20.41 -30.84
CA VAL A 473 -29.61 20.37 -30.56
C VAL A 473 -29.22 21.73 -30.00
N SER A 474 -28.62 21.74 -28.81
CA SER A 474 -28.23 23.01 -28.18
C SER A 474 -27.20 23.75 -29.07
N THR A 475 -27.27 25.07 -29.08
CA THR A 475 -26.31 25.90 -29.84
C THR A 475 -24.87 25.58 -29.47
N MET A 476 -24.60 25.24 -28.21
CA MET A 476 -23.26 24.81 -27.75
C MET A 476 -22.85 23.43 -28.30
N GLN A 477 -23.77 22.47 -28.41
CA GLN A 477 -23.47 21.20 -29.08
C GLN A 477 -23.18 21.41 -30.56
N LYS A 478 -23.94 22.28 -31.22
CA LYS A 478 -23.70 22.58 -32.62
C LYS A 478 -22.36 23.29 -32.82
N LEU A 479 -22.01 24.26 -31.98
CA LEU A 479 -20.69 24.91 -32.01
C LEU A 479 -19.56 23.90 -31.74
N ALA A 480 -19.71 23.00 -30.77
CA ALA A 480 -18.70 21.97 -30.48
C ALA A 480 -18.55 20.93 -31.59
N LEU A 481 -19.59 20.70 -32.40
CA LEU A 481 -19.54 19.85 -33.60
C LEU A 481 -18.90 20.59 -34.77
N ASP A 482 -19.23 21.87 -34.94
CA ASP A 482 -18.64 22.75 -35.95
C ASP A 482 -17.14 23.04 -35.65
N GLU A 483 -16.67 22.79 -34.41
CA GLU A 483 -15.26 22.85 -33.97
C GLU A 483 -14.47 21.54 -34.15
N LYS A 484 -15.10 20.46 -34.63
CA LYS A 484 -14.36 19.22 -34.96
C LYS A 484 -13.70 19.36 -36.33
N ALA A 485 -12.42 19.00 -36.40
CA ALA A 485 -11.63 19.06 -37.63
C ALA A 485 -12.28 18.25 -38.75
N ASP A 486 -12.32 18.82 -39.95
CA ASP A 486 -12.97 18.20 -41.08
C ASP A 486 -12.18 16.96 -41.53
N LYS A 487 -12.87 15.90 -41.96
CA LYS A 487 -12.22 14.60 -42.25
C LYS A 487 -11.14 14.74 -43.35
N ALA A 488 -11.33 15.67 -44.27
CA ALA A 488 -10.37 16.00 -45.31
C ALA A 488 -9.09 16.69 -44.78
N GLU A 489 -9.15 17.39 -43.64
CA GLU A 489 -7.97 18.00 -42.99
C GLU A 489 -7.15 16.97 -42.19
N LEU A 490 -7.80 15.92 -41.68
CA LEU A 490 -7.12 14.81 -41.00
C LEU A 490 -6.34 13.91 -41.98
N ASP A 491 -6.87 13.73 -43.19
CA ASP A 491 -6.22 12.94 -44.24
C ASP A 491 -5.04 13.68 -44.91
N ALA A 492 -4.85 14.98 -44.62
CA ALA A 492 -3.75 15.81 -45.12
C ALA A 492 -2.54 15.90 -44.16
N LYS A 493 -2.56 15.21 -43.01
CA LYS A 493 -1.40 15.17 -42.10
C LYS A 493 -0.35 14.18 -42.60
N PRO A 494 0.96 14.52 -42.53
CA PRO A 494 2.01 13.61 -42.96
C PRO A 494 2.01 12.34 -42.10
N SER A 495 2.28 11.20 -42.73
CA SER A 495 2.40 9.89 -42.06
C SER A 495 3.48 9.93 -40.98
N LEU A 496 3.31 9.11 -39.93
CA LEU A 496 4.24 8.98 -38.79
C LEU A 496 5.71 8.75 -39.22
N ASP A 497 5.92 8.23 -40.43
CA ASP A 497 7.22 7.98 -41.04
C ASP A 497 7.99 9.25 -41.45
N GLN A 498 7.36 10.42 -41.37
CA GLN A 498 7.98 11.73 -41.66
C GLN A 498 8.29 12.56 -40.40
N ILE A 499 8.05 12.03 -39.21
CA ILE A 499 8.60 12.60 -37.98
C ILE A 499 10.09 12.22 -37.97
N PRO A 500 11.03 13.16 -38.15
CA PRO A 500 12.43 12.81 -38.05
C PRO A 500 12.67 12.20 -36.67
N PRO A 501 13.48 11.13 -36.57
CA PRO A 501 13.78 10.54 -35.28
C PRO A 501 14.41 11.63 -34.42
N VAL A 502 13.76 12.01 -33.32
CA VAL A 502 14.48 12.66 -32.22
C VAL A 502 15.25 11.55 -31.49
N ILE A 503 16.16 10.92 -32.22
CA ILE A 503 17.41 10.40 -31.69
C ILE A 503 18.46 11.44 -32.12
N ALA A 504 18.30 12.65 -31.60
CA ALA A 504 19.41 13.59 -31.55
C ALA A 504 20.11 13.34 -30.22
N GLU A 505 21.03 12.38 -30.25
CA GLU A 505 22.24 12.37 -29.41
C GLU A 505 22.02 12.87 -27.97
N GLN A 506 21.26 12.12 -27.16
CA GLN A 506 21.34 12.35 -25.71
C GLN A 506 22.74 11.93 -25.29
N ALA A 507 23.60 12.92 -25.03
CA ALA A 507 24.77 12.74 -24.20
C ALA A 507 24.40 11.86 -23.00
N VAL A 508 25.27 10.92 -22.64
CA VAL A 508 25.09 10.03 -21.48
C VAL A 508 24.70 10.90 -20.28
N GLN A 509 23.44 10.80 -19.84
CA GLN A 509 22.97 11.56 -18.69
C GLN A 509 23.39 10.85 -17.41
N ALA A 510 23.95 11.59 -16.47
CA ALA A 510 24.27 11.07 -15.15
C ALA A 510 22.99 10.85 -14.32
N ASP A 511 22.92 9.71 -13.63
CA ASP A 511 21.92 9.43 -12.59
C ASP A 511 22.57 9.58 -11.21
N TYR A 512 22.69 10.82 -10.76
CA TYR A 512 23.33 11.13 -9.48
C TYR A 512 22.55 10.54 -8.30
N VAL A 513 21.22 10.53 -8.36
CA VAL A 513 20.39 9.90 -7.31
C VAL A 513 20.66 8.41 -7.24
N GLY A 514 20.61 7.67 -8.36
CA GLY A 514 20.90 6.23 -8.36
C GLY A 514 22.32 5.89 -7.87
N LEU A 515 23.30 6.71 -8.21
CA LEU A 515 24.68 6.54 -7.74
C LEU A 515 24.87 6.84 -6.25
N LEU A 516 24.15 7.81 -5.70
CA LEU A 516 24.17 8.11 -4.26
C LEU A 516 23.41 7.03 -3.47
N ASP A 517 22.26 6.58 -3.98
CA ASP A 517 21.39 5.56 -3.39
C ASP A 517 22.10 4.21 -3.29
N SER A 518 22.71 3.74 -4.38
CA SER A 518 23.45 2.47 -4.43
C SER A 518 24.69 2.41 -3.53
N LYS A 519 25.22 3.57 -3.15
CA LYS A 519 26.40 3.71 -2.27
C LYS A 519 26.02 4.19 -0.87
N SER A 520 24.74 4.31 -0.55
CA SER A 520 24.30 4.79 0.76
C SER A 520 24.69 3.79 1.85
N PRO A 521 25.29 4.24 2.97
CA PRO A 521 25.58 3.38 4.11
C PRO A 521 24.33 3.10 4.96
N MET A 522 23.22 3.82 4.71
CA MET A 522 21.99 3.72 5.49
C MET A 522 21.19 2.48 5.09
N ASN A 523 20.58 1.82 6.07
CA ASN A 523 19.84 0.57 5.88
C ASN A 523 18.64 0.39 6.81
N GLY A 524 18.31 1.39 7.63
CA GLY A 524 17.15 1.39 8.53
C GLY A 524 16.37 2.69 8.43
N VAL A 525 15.10 2.67 8.84
CA VAL A 525 14.25 3.85 8.98
C VAL A 525 13.64 3.86 10.38
N GLN A 526 13.66 5.02 11.04
CA GLN A 526 12.96 5.27 12.29
C GLN A 526 11.92 6.37 12.11
N VAL A 527 10.79 6.25 12.79
CA VAL A 527 9.76 7.30 12.88
C VAL A 527 9.71 7.81 14.31
N LEU A 528 9.93 9.11 14.49
CA LEU A 528 9.85 9.78 15.77
C LEU A 528 8.71 10.80 15.72
N LYS A 529 7.81 10.70 16.70
CA LYS A 529 6.81 11.73 16.94
C LYS A 529 7.42 12.82 17.82
N THR A 530 7.48 14.05 17.33
CA THR A 530 8.29 15.12 17.94
C THR A 530 7.52 15.95 18.97
N ASP A 531 6.19 16.02 18.85
CA ASP A 531 5.33 16.74 19.79
C ASP A 531 3.98 16.02 19.98
N SER A 532 3.12 16.59 20.84
CA SER A 532 1.75 16.10 21.04
C SER A 532 0.83 16.34 19.83
N GLY A 533 1.26 17.17 18.88
CA GLY A 533 0.64 17.32 17.58
C GLY A 533 0.88 16.08 16.71
N GLU A 534 0.72 16.23 15.40
CA GLU A 534 0.98 15.13 14.46
C GLU A 534 2.27 15.32 13.66
N SER A 535 3.23 16.11 14.16
CA SER A 535 4.53 16.34 13.53
C SER A 535 5.45 15.13 13.71
N LEU A 536 6.15 14.76 12.63
CA LEU A 536 7.00 13.57 12.58
C LEU A 536 8.39 13.90 12.07
N GLN A 537 9.35 13.18 12.60
CA GLN A 537 10.69 13.08 12.04
C GLN A 537 10.87 11.64 11.55
N ILE A 538 11.13 11.46 10.26
CA ILE A 538 11.39 10.15 9.67
C ILE A 538 12.87 10.11 9.30
N VAL A 539 13.63 9.21 9.91
CA VAL A 539 15.08 9.18 9.86
C VAL A 539 15.55 7.90 9.21
N SER A 540 16.19 8.01 8.05
CA SER A 540 17.01 6.92 7.52
C SER A 540 18.36 6.94 8.20
N HIS A 541 18.89 5.77 8.57
CA HIS A 541 20.13 5.69 9.33
C HIS A 541 20.98 4.47 8.97
N SER A 542 22.29 4.58 9.21
CA SER A 542 23.25 3.48 9.18
C SER A 542 23.48 2.92 10.58
N PRO A 543 23.95 1.67 10.70
CA PRO A 543 24.39 1.11 11.99
C PRO A 543 25.55 1.87 12.64
N ASN A 544 26.28 2.67 11.86
CA ASN A 544 27.45 3.44 12.30
C ASN A 544 27.11 4.90 12.65
N GLY A 545 25.81 5.23 12.67
CA GLY A 545 25.29 6.52 13.09
C GLY A 545 25.14 7.58 12.00
N ASP A 546 25.45 7.27 10.74
CA ASP A 546 25.12 8.19 9.63
C ASP A 546 23.61 8.27 9.49
N PHE A 547 23.06 9.46 9.24
CA PHE A 547 21.63 9.61 9.11
C PHE A 547 21.22 10.69 8.13
N THR A 548 20.01 10.53 7.60
CA THR A 548 19.24 11.56 6.91
C THR A 548 17.85 11.61 7.53
N ALA A 549 17.50 12.76 8.10
CA ALA A 549 16.21 13.01 8.70
C ALA A 549 15.34 13.88 7.78
N HIS A 550 14.13 13.40 7.53
CA HIS A 550 13.07 14.11 6.82
C HIS A 550 12.04 14.59 7.84
N LEU A 551 11.89 15.90 7.96
CA LEU A 551 10.86 16.49 8.81
C LEU A 551 9.55 16.48 8.03
N ILE A 552 8.55 15.84 8.60
CA ILE A 552 7.19 15.89 8.10
C ILE A 552 6.42 16.81 9.02
N GLU A 553 6.13 17.99 8.50
CA GLU A 553 5.35 18.96 9.25
C GLU A 553 3.89 18.48 9.26
N GLY A 554 3.45 18.11 10.46
CA GLY A 554 2.03 18.09 10.79
C GLY A 554 1.60 19.52 11.13
N ASN A 555 0.29 19.76 11.17
CA ASN A 555 -0.33 21.06 11.38
C ASN A 555 0.16 21.77 12.66
N THR A 556 1.28 22.49 12.60
CA THR A 556 1.85 23.29 13.70
C THR A 556 2.27 24.68 13.22
N ALA A 557 1.29 25.53 12.86
CA ALA A 557 1.46 26.98 12.93
C ALA A 557 0.10 27.71 12.92
N THR A 558 -0.28 28.27 14.08
CA THR A 558 -1.05 29.53 14.31
C THR A 558 -2.34 29.89 13.54
N SER A 559 -2.76 29.18 12.50
CA SER A 559 -4.00 29.46 11.72
C SER A 559 -5.03 28.33 11.75
N GLY A 560 -4.63 27.11 12.14
CA GLY A 560 -5.55 26.02 12.48
C GLY A 560 -6.34 25.37 11.33
N ARG A 561 -5.80 25.23 10.11
CA ARG A 561 -6.43 24.45 9.01
C ARG A 561 -5.55 24.35 7.74
N ASP A 562 -4.52 23.51 7.76
CA ASP A 562 -4.01 22.89 6.53
C ASP A 562 -3.91 21.38 6.75
N ASP A 563 -4.55 20.63 5.87
CA ASP A 563 -4.76 19.19 5.97
C ASP A 563 -3.69 18.40 5.19
N TYR A 564 -2.90 19.08 4.35
CA TYR A 564 -1.86 18.46 3.54
C TYR A 564 -0.51 18.46 4.26
N ARG A 565 0.10 17.28 4.39
CA ARG A 565 1.42 17.12 5.02
C ARG A 565 2.51 17.23 3.97
N ILE A 566 3.50 18.05 4.28
CA ILE A 566 4.65 18.30 3.40
C ILE A 566 5.95 17.83 4.05
N VAL A 567 6.92 17.46 3.23
CA VAL A 567 8.29 17.28 3.70
C VAL A 567 8.90 18.67 3.89
N GLY A 568 9.02 19.09 5.15
CA GLY A 568 9.51 20.40 5.64
C GLY A 568 11.02 20.55 5.49
N ASP A 569 11.83 20.38 6.54
CA ASP A 569 13.30 20.40 6.44
C ASP A 569 13.93 19.02 6.19
N ILE A 570 15.17 19.02 5.67
CA ILE A 570 16.00 17.80 5.57
C ILE A 570 17.35 18.05 6.23
N TYR A 571 17.72 17.16 7.14
CA TYR A 571 19.00 17.17 7.84
C TYR A 571 19.78 15.91 7.49
N SER A 572 21.08 16.02 7.35
CA SER A 572 21.97 14.85 7.27
C SER A 572 23.17 15.06 8.17
N GLY A 573 23.65 13.99 8.77
CA GLY A 573 24.76 14.09 9.71
C GLY A 573 25.21 12.75 10.25
N LYS A 574 25.86 12.82 11.41
CA LYS A 574 26.29 11.65 12.17
C LYS A 574 25.83 11.79 13.61
N LEU A 575 25.06 10.82 14.09
CA LEU A 575 24.56 10.77 15.46
C LEU A 575 25.70 10.47 16.44
N PRO A 576 25.61 10.91 17.70
CA PRO A 576 26.50 10.53 18.79
C PRO A 576 26.12 9.15 19.35
N ALA A 577 27.09 8.48 19.97
CA ALA A 577 26.92 7.19 20.61
C ALA A 577 26.15 7.33 21.94
N LYS A 578 25.15 6.46 22.20
CA LYS A 578 24.54 6.27 23.53
C LYS A 578 25.19 5.09 24.25
N GLU A 579 25.63 5.30 25.50
CA GLU A 579 26.28 4.27 26.32
C GLU A 579 25.30 3.56 27.27
N VAL A 580 25.30 2.22 27.30
CA VAL A 580 24.50 1.40 28.23
C VAL A 580 25.40 0.64 29.21
N THR A 581 25.21 0.82 30.51
CA THR A 581 26.00 0.18 31.58
C THR A 581 25.33 -1.11 32.10
N TYR A 582 26.12 -2.17 32.30
CA TYR A 582 25.66 -3.43 32.91
C TYR A 582 26.43 -3.73 34.20
N SER A 583 25.72 -4.09 35.27
CA SER A 583 26.28 -4.21 36.63
C SER A 583 26.29 -5.62 37.24
N ALA A 584 25.82 -6.64 36.53
CA ALA A 584 25.70 -8.01 37.05
C ALA A 584 26.53 -9.01 36.22
N LEU A 585 27.85 -9.02 36.44
CA LEU A 585 28.74 -10.01 35.83
C LEU A 585 28.67 -11.35 36.57
N THR A 586 28.67 -12.46 35.82
CA THR A 586 28.98 -13.77 36.38
C THR A 586 30.47 -14.02 36.22
N THR A 587 31.17 -14.40 37.29
CA THR A 587 32.62 -14.62 37.26
C THR A 587 32.97 -16.06 37.65
N THR A 588 34.05 -16.58 37.06
CA THR A 588 34.64 -17.87 37.40
C THR A 588 36.15 -17.68 37.60
N GLY A 589 36.68 -18.11 38.74
CA GLY A 589 38.07 -17.86 39.13
C GLY A 589 38.22 -16.69 40.09
N THR A 590 39.47 -16.33 40.39
CA THR A 590 39.80 -15.36 41.45
C THR A 590 39.95 -13.95 40.88
N PHE A 591 39.27 -12.98 41.48
CA PHE A 591 39.35 -11.56 41.11
C PHE A 591 39.69 -10.72 42.34
N VAL A 592 40.50 -9.68 42.13
CA VAL A 592 41.03 -8.78 43.17
C VAL A 592 40.64 -7.34 42.83
N ALA A 593 40.16 -6.59 43.82
CA ALA A 593 39.93 -5.15 43.72
C ALA A 593 41.20 -4.37 44.11
N THR A 594 41.44 -3.26 43.42
CA THR A 594 42.37 -2.21 43.89
C THR A 594 41.65 -1.22 44.79
N SER A 595 42.43 -0.43 45.54
CA SER A 595 41.95 0.71 46.32
C SER A 595 41.26 1.79 45.47
N GLU A 596 41.49 1.80 44.16
CA GLU A 596 40.92 2.75 43.20
C GLU A 596 39.67 2.22 42.49
N GLN A 597 39.07 1.13 43.00
CA GLN A 597 37.84 0.51 42.47
C GLN A 597 38.02 -0.15 41.09
N TYR A 598 39.23 -0.64 40.76
CA TYR A 598 39.46 -1.48 39.57
C TYR A 598 39.54 -2.96 39.96
N GLY A 599 38.94 -3.84 39.16
CA GLY A 599 39.08 -5.29 39.30
C GLY A 599 40.14 -5.86 38.37
N TYR A 600 40.88 -6.87 38.81
CA TYR A 600 41.74 -7.67 37.93
C TYR A 600 41.83 -9.12 38.38
N THR A 601 42.31 -9.98 37.49
CA THR A 601 42.71 -11.36 37.81
C THR A 601 44.16 -11.61 37.39
N THR A 602 44.84 -12.50 38.12
CA THR A 602 46.14 -13.06 37.71
C THR A 602 46.03 -14.55 37.38
N GLN A 603 44.84 -15.13 37.49
CA GLN A 603 44.59 -16.55 37.25
C GLN A 603 44.29 -16.75 35.77
N VAL A 604 45.20 -17.41 35.04
CA VAL A 604 44.95 -17.83 33.65
C VAL A 604 43.74 -18.77 33.63
N GLY A 605 42.82 -18.53 32.70
CA GLY A 605 41.55 -19.24 32.58
C GLY A 605 40.42 -18.66 33.44
N ALA A 606 40.65 -17.59 34.21
CA ALA A 606 39.57 -16.87 34.86
C ALA A 606 38.64 -16.23 33.81
N LYS A 607 37.34 -16.28 34.06
CA LYS A 607 36.30 -15.86 33.11
C LYS A 607 35.32 -14.88 33.75
N TRP A 608 34.75 -14.04 32.91
CA TRP A 608 33.51 -13.36 33.23
C TRP A 608 32.54 -13.43 32.05
N SER A 609 31.25 -13.38 32.34
CA SER A 609 30.20 -13.37 31.34
C SER A 609 29.05 -12.45 31.74
N VAL A 610 28.35 -11.97 30.72
CA VAL A 610 27.20 -11.08 30.87
C VAL A 610 26.28 -11.22 29.67
N LEU A 611 24.99 -11.14 29.93
CA LEU A 611 23.97 -11.14 28.89
C LEU A 611 23.82 -9.72 28.35
N VAL A 612 24.13 -9.52 27.07
CA VAL A 612 23.97 -8.24 26.37
C VAL A 612 22.76 -8.32 25.46
N ASN A 613 21.90 -7.31 25.50
CA ASN A 613 20.80 -7.22 24.55
C ASN A 613 21.26 -6.44 23.32
N VAL A 614 21.45 -7.14 22.21
CA VAL A 614 21.90 -6.56 20.94
C VAL A 614 20.68 -6.02 20.18
N PRO A 615 20.59 -4.70 19.93
CA PRO A 615 19.37 -4.11 19.37
C PRO A 615 19.14 -4.48 17.89
N PHE A 616 20.21 -4.63 17.11
CA PHE A 616 20.16 -4.99 15.68
C PHE A 616 21.41 -5.78 15.27
N LYS A 617 21.32 -6.49 14.15
CA LYS A 617 22.46 -7.23 13.61
C LYS A 617 23.61 -6.27 13.28
N GLY A 618 24.80 -6.54 13.80
CA GLY A 618 26.01 -5.77 13.53
C GLY A 618 26.26 -4.56 14.44
N ALA A 619 25.57 -4.44 15.57
CA ALA A 619 25.85 -3.40 16.56
C ALA A 619 27.30 -3.45 17.09
N GLU A 620 27.92 -2.28 17.28
CA GLU A 620 29.25 -2.16 17.88
C GLU A 620 29.20 -2.35 19.41
N ILE A 621 29.99 -3.28 19.91
CA ILE A 621 30.14 -3.58 21.34
C ILE A 621 31.58 -3.30 21.72
N ARG A 622 31.80 -2.33 22.61
CA ARG A 622 33.13 -1.89 23.01
C ARG A 622 33.36 -2.08 24.51
N VAL A 623 34.53 -2.56 24.88
CA VAL A 623 34.94 -2.75 26.28
C VAL A 623 36.01 -1.73 26.69
N HIS A 624 35.96 -1.24 27.93
CA HIS A 624 36.79 -0.13 28.41
C HIS A 624 37.68 -0.54 29.59
N PRO A 625 38.63 -1.48 29.40
CA PRO A 625 39.47 -1.95 30.48
C PRO A 625 40.43 -0.87 30.96
N TYR A 626 40.83 -0.97 32.22
CA TYR A 626 42.05 -0.32 32.68
C TYR A 626 43.27 -0.99 32.03
N LYS A 627 44.34 -0.22 31.82
CA LYS A 627 45.59 -0.72 31.23
C LYS A 627 46.78 -0.27 32.07
N ASP A 628 47.74 -1.16 32.28
CA ASP A 628 49.01 -0.85 32.94
C ASP A 628 50.15 -1.65 32.32
N ASN A 629 51.37 -1.43 32.81
CA ASN A 629 52.57 -2.08 32.31
C ASN A 629 52.71 -3.55 32.76
N ARG A 630 51.63 -4.14 33.30
CA ARG A 630 51.49 -5.55 33.64
C ARG A 630 50.27 -6.19 32.97
N GLY A 631 49.58 -5.47 32.09
CA GLY A 631 48.41 -5.97 31.39
C GLY A 631 48.71 -7.20 30.54
N GLY A 632 47.80 -8.16 30.55
CA GLY A 632 47.85 -9.35 29.70
C GLY A 632 46.75 -9.37 28.64
N ILE A 633 46.55 -10.52 28.00
CA ILE A 633 45.59 -10.69 26.91
C ILE A 633 44.27 -11.24 27.44
N TRP A 634 43.18 -10.64 26.97
CA TRP A 634 41.82 -11.17 27.11
C TRP A 634 41.32 -11.71 25.77
N ARG A 635 40.67 -12.87 25.82
CA ARG A 635 39.90 -13.45 24.71
C ARG A 635 38.43 -13.21 24.95
N TYR A 636 37.80 -12.43 24.08
CA TYR A 636 36.37 -12.16 24.07
C TYR A 636 35.67 -13.07 23.09
N SER A 637 34.42 -13.46 23.40
CA SER A 637 33.58 -14.21 22.49
C SER A 637 32.11 -13.79 22.59
N ILE A 638 31.46 -13.64 21.45
CA ILE A 638 30.03 -13.30 21.33
C ILE A 638 29.50 -13.74 19.97
N GLY A 639 28.30 -14.34 19.93
CA GLY A 639 27.67 -14.76 18.66
C GLY A 639 28.53 -15.71 17.81
N GLY A 640 29.38 -16.53 18.44
CA GLY A 640 30.33 -17.42 17.77
C GLY A 640 31.62 -16.75 17.26
N GLN A 641 31.78 -15.44 17.45
CA GLN A 641 32.96 -14.67 17.04
C GLN A 641 33.94 -14.54 18.20
N VAL A 642 35.23 -14.37 17.87
CA VAL A 642 36.33 -14.27 18.86
C VAL A 642 37.20 -13.06 18.56
N THR A 643 37.57 -12.30 19.60
CA THR A 643 38.50 -11.16 19.49
C THR A 643 39.47 -11.18 20.66
N GLU A 644 40.75 -10.93 20.40
CA GLU A 644 41.79 -10.88 21.42
C GLU A 644 42.49 -9.53 21.40
N PHE A 645 42.69 -8.93 22.57
CA PHE A 645 43.55 -7.75 22.69
C PHE A 645 44.22 -7.69 24.06
N SER A 646 45.36 -6.99 24.11
CA SER A 646 46.17 -6.79 25.30
C SER A 646 45.68 -5.58 26.12
N THR A 647 45.63 -5.73 27.44
CA THR A 647 45.45 -4.61 28.36
C THR A 647 46.77 -3.99 28.81
N TYR A 648 47.86 -4.23 28.08
CA TYR A 648 49.15 -3.58 28.34
C TYR A 648 49.12 -2.10 27.96
N SER A 649 49.76 -1.27 28.78
CA SER A 649 50.16 0.09 28.45
C SER A 649 51.42 0.47 29.22
N ALA A 650 52.37 1.16 28.58
CA ALA A 650 53.62 1.58 29.25
C ALA A 650 53.35 2.47 30.48
N SER A 651 52.23 3.20 30.46
CA SER A 651 51.74 4.03 31.55
C SER A 651 50.34 3.59 31.95
N ALA A 652 50.09 3.56 33.26
CA ALA A 652 48.76 3.38 33.84
C ALA A 652 47.75 4.33 33.16
N SER A 653 46.77 3.78 32.44
CA SER A 653 45.83 4.57 31.63
C SER A 653 44.48 3.88 31.53
N ARG A 654 43.43 4.71 31.42
CA ARG A 654 42.07 4.25 31.16
C ARG A 654 41.81 4.25 29.66
N GLU A 655 41.23 3.18 29.14
CA GLU A 655 40.74 3.16 27.77
C GLU A 655 39.50 4.04 27.62
N THR A 656 39.63 5.17 26.92
CA THR A 656 38.53 6.11 26.67
C THR A 656 37.80 5.83 25.37
N ASN A 657 38.46 5.23 24.38
CA ASN A 657 37.90 5.03 23.03
C ASN A 657 37.20 3.66 22.87
N GLY A 658 37.35 2.81 23.87
CA GLY A 658 36.80 1.45 23.88
C GLY A 658 37.51 0.53 22.89
N GLN A 659 37.56 -0.76 23.22
CA GLN A 659 38.08 -1.81 22.34
C GLN A 659 36.89 -2.55 21.73
N LEU A 660 36.78 -2.56 20.39
CA LEU A 660 35.70 -3.25 19.68
C LEU A 660 35.85 -4.76 19.86
N VAL A 661 34.78 -5.42 20.31
CA VAL A 661 34.74 -6.88 20.54
C VAL A 661 33.59 -7.59 19.83
N SER A 662 32.75 -6.85 19.08
CA SER A 662 31.75 -7.40 18.18
C SER A 662 32.20 -7.35 16.72
N SER A 663 31.51 -8.10 15.87
CA SER A 663 31.63 -8.02 14.41
C SER A 663 30.27 -7.68 13.78
N PRO A 664 30.24 -7.28 12.49
CA PRO A 664 29.00 -7.03 11.75
C PRO A 664 28.03 -8.23 11.71
N GLU A 665 28.50 -9.44 11.99
CA GLU A 665 27.69 -10.67 11.92
C GLU A 665 26.94 -11.01 13.21
N VAL A 666 27.22 -10.31 14.31
CA VAL A 666 26.52 -10.55 15.58
C VAL A 666 25.03 -10.26 15.41
N SER A 667 24.18 -11.27 15.68
CA SER A 667 22.73 -11.17 15.52
C SER A 667 22.07 -10.33 16.62
N ALA A 668 20.92 -9.75 16.29
CA ALA A 668 20.07 -9.05 17.26
C ALA A 668 19.56 -10.00 18.37
N GLY A 669 19.06 -9.42 19.46
CA GLY A 669 18.53 -10.11 20.64
C GLY A 669 19.57 -10.35 21.72
N SER A 670 19.19 -11.18 22.69
CA SER A 670 20.00 -11.48 23.85
C SER A 670 21.19 -12.37 23.50
N GLN A 671 22.41 -11.82 23.54
CA GLN A 671 23.67 -12.51 23.28
C GLN A 671 24.49 -12.66 24.55
N LEU A 672 25.23 -13.76 24.70
CA LEU A 672 26.15 -13.93 25.82
C LEU A 672 27.53 -13.40 25.41
N LEU A 673 27.99 -12.33 26.06
CA LEU A 673 29.37 -11.86 25.97
C LEU A 673 30.20 -12.58 27.04
N THR A 674 31.26 -13.27 26.61
CA THR A 674 32.19 -13.94 27.52
C THR A 674 33.60 -13.42 27.31
N ALA A 675 34.38 -13.30 28.39
CA ALA A 675 35.81 -13.05 28.31
C ALA A 675 36.60 -14.05 29.15
N GLU A 676 37.74 -14.49 28.63
CA GLU A 676 38.69 -15.39 29.29
C GLU A 676 40.08 -14.75 29.33
N PHE A 677 40.70 -14.72 30.51
CA PHE A 677 42.05 -14.21 30.66
C PHE A 677 43.04 -15.30 30.25
N ILE A 678 43.78 -15.08 29.16
CA ILE A 678 44.66 -16.11 28.57
C ILE A 678 46.14 -15.94 28.95
N GLY A 679 46.48 -14.89 29.71
CA GLY A 679 47.80 -14.72 30.33
C GLY A 679 48.57 -13.51 29.82
N ALA A 680 49.89 -13.58 29.90
CA ALA A 680 50.78 -12.47 29.52
C ALA A 680 50.73 -12.19 28.02
N ASP A 681 50.91 -10.92 27.66
CA ASP A 681 51.15 -10.51 26.27
C ASP A 681 52.60 -10.84 25.89
N PRO A 682 52.84 -11.74 24.91
CA PRO A 682 54.20 -12.11 24.51
C PRO A 682 54.99 -10.95 23.92
N ALA A 683 54.30 -9.97 23.31
CA ALA A 683 54.94 -8.79 22.72
C ALA A 683 55.24 -7.71 23.76
N ASN A 684 54.53 -7.72 24.89
CA ASN A 684 54.69 -6.76 25.98
C ASN A 684 54.72 -7.46 27.35
N PRO A 685 55.86 -8.08 27.72
CA PRO A 685 55.99 -8.77 28.99
C PRO A 685 55.72 -7.83 30.18
N PRO A 686 55.11 -8.31 31.28
CA PRO A 686 54.85 -7.47 32.44
C PRO A 686 56.16 -6.95 33.03
N SER A 687 56.17 -5.66 33.38
CA SER A 687 57.34 -4.97 33.97
C SER A 687 57.84 -5.57 35.29
N GLY A 688 57.02 -6.40 35.95
CA GLY A 688 57.35 -7.20 37.11
C GLY A 688 56.15 -8.00 37.64
N GLY A 689 56.41 -9.16 38.26
CA GLY A 689 55.35 -10.05 38.79
C GLY A 689 54.49 -10.71 37.70
N THR A 690 53.33 -11.25 38.09
CA THR A 690 52.39 -11.92 37.16
C THR A 690 51.58 -10.92 36.35
N ALA A 691 51.26 -11.26 35.09
CA ALA A 691 50.37 -10.49 34.23
C ALA A 691 48.96 -10.36 34.83
N ARG A 692 48.29 -9.25 34.53
CA ARG A 692 46.95 -8.91 35.04
C ARG A 692 45.95 -8.79 33.90
N GLY A 693 44.82 -9.49 34.05
CA GLY A 693 43.62 -9.27 33.24
C GLY A 693 42.78 -8.18 33.88
N TRP A 694 42.92 -6.94 33.41
CA TRP A 694 42.20 -5.79 33.96
C TRP A 694 40.73 -5.73 33.49
N LEU A 695 39.86 -5.25 34.39
CA LEU A 695 38.45 -4.95 34.17
C LEU A 695 38.20 -3.43 34.16
N ALA A 696 36.96 -3.01 33.91
CA ALA A 696 36.54 -1.60 33.91
C ALA A 696 36.03 -1.12 35.30
N ARG A 697 35.90 0.21 35.50
CA ARG A 697 35.63 0.90 36.79
C ARG A 697 34.14 1.22 37.00
N THR A 698 33.63 1.27 38.24
CA THR A 698 32.43 2.07 38.58
C THR A 698 32.73 3.04 39.73
N PRO A 699 32.42 4.34 39.62
CA PRO A 699 32.54 5.27 40.75
C PRO A 699 31.55 4.92 41.88
N GLY A 700 32.05 4.70 43.09
CA GLY A 700 31.25 4.82 44.31
C GLY A 700 30.46 3.58 44.78
N THR A 701 30.60 2.42 44.14
CA THR A 701 30.00 1.16 44.64
C THR A 701 31.10 0.13 44.92
N ASN A 702 31.10 -0.47 46.12
CA ASN A 702 32.04 -1.54 46.53
C ASN A 702 31.70 -2.91 45.90
N GLN A 703 30.92 -2.92 44.81
CA GLN A 703 30.61 -4.12 44.04
C GLN A 703 31.22 -3.97 42.66
N TYR A 704 31.90 -5.00 42.19
CA TYR A 704 32.48 -5.05 40.85
C TYR A 704 31.37 -4.97 39.79
N PRO A 705 31.48 -4.06 38.80
CA PRO A 705 31.16 -4.55 37.46
C PRO A 705 32.06 -3.98 36.35
N GLY A 706 32.28 -4.83 35.35
CA GLY A 706 32.87 -4.46 34.07
C GLY A 706 31.92 -3.55 33.28
N GLN A 707 32.19 -2.25 33.32
CA GLN A 707 31.68 -1.30 32.33
C GLN A 707 32.12 -1.67 30.92
N TYR A 708 31.15 -1.73 30.02
CA TYR A 708 31.36 -1.71 28.58
C TYR A 708 30.35 -0.73 27.98
N THR A 709 30.73 -0.10 26.89
CA THR A 709 29.87 0.79 26.13
C THR A 709 29.31 -0.04 24.98
N LEU A 710 28.03 -0.40 25.08
CA LEU A 710 27.26 -0.72 23.88
C LEU A 710 27.08 0.61 23.14
N VAL A 711 27.60 0.73 21.92
CA VAL A 711 27.36 1.91 21.11
C VAL A 711 25.99 1.71 20.45
N GLN A 712 24.95 2.26 21.06
CA GLN A 712 23.62 2.25 20.46
C GLN A 712 23.53 3.40 19.45
N TYR A 713 23.85 3.11 18.19
CA TYR A 713 23.37 3.92 17.07
C TYR A 713 22.07 3.30 16.55
N PRO A 714 20.98 4.07 16.32
CA PRO A 714 20.83 5.51 16.52
C PRO A 714 19.98 5.85 17.77
N ASP A 715 20.37 6.85 18.55
CA ASP A 715 19.51 7.51 19.54
C ASP A 715 18.99 8.84 19.00
N ILE A 716 17.97 8.79 18.13
CA ILE A 716 17.35 9.99 17.56
C ILE A 716 16.52 10.80 18.58
N SER A 717 16.33 10.29 19.80
CA SER A 717 15.60 10.99 20.86
C SER A 717 16.40 12.15 21.48
N GLY A 718 17.71 12.25 21.18
CA GLY A 718 18.64 13.26 21.72
C GLY A 718 18.46 14.70 21.19
N GLY A 719 17.54 14.93 20.25
CA GLY A 719 17.14 16.27 19.80
C GLY A 719 17.78 16.79 18.51
N TRP A 720 17.12 17.79 17.92
CA TRP A 720 17.30 18.40 16.58
C TRP A 720 18.71 18.82 16.13
N ALA A 721 19.69 18.90 17.03
CA ALA A 721 20.89 19.73 16.87
C ALA A 721 22.15 19.01 16.34
N GLN A 722 22.04 17.83 15.72
CA GLN A 722 23.22 16.99 15.44
C GLN A 722 23.58 16.80 13.96
N GLY A 723 22.75 17.29 13.03
CA GLY A 723 23.01 17.22 11.58
C GLY A 723 23.07 18.58 10.89
N THR A 724 23.65 18.61 9.69
CA THR A 724 23.65 19.80 8.82
C THR A 724 22.30 19.92 8.13
N LYS A 725 21.64 21.08 8.26
CA LYS A 725 20.39 21.39 7.54
C LYS A 725 20.70 21.59 6.06
N GLN A 726 20.46 20.56 5.25
CA GLN A 726 20.73 20.57 3.81
C GLN A 726 19.52 20.99 2.97
N GLY A 727 18.30 20.63 3.40
CA GLY A 727 17.04 21.07 2.78
C GLY A 727 16.28 22.03 3.69
N ILE A 728 15.65 23.06 3.12
CA ILE A 728 14.89 24.09 3.86
C ILE A 728 13.39 24.02 3.55
N GLU A 729 12.55 24.23 4.57
CA GLU A 729 11.09 24.34 4.62
C GLU A 729 10.52 25.04 3.38
N SER A 730 9.95 24.25 2.47
CA SER A 730 9.22 24.72 1.30
C SER A 730 8.41 23.56 0.72
N ASN A 731 7.27 23.84 0.09
CA ASN A 731 6.45 22.83 -0.60
C ASN A 731 7.24 22.20 -1.74
N ARG A 732 7.94 21.08 -1.46
CA ARG A 732 8.84 20.39 -2.39
C ARG A 732 8.06 19.58 -3.42
N GLU A 733 6.95 19.00 -3.00
CA GLU A 733 6.17 18.08 -3.82
C GLU A 733 5.60 18.80 -5.05
N PHE A 734 4.93 19.94 -4.85
CA PHE A 734 4.35 20.79 -5.89
C PHE A 734 3.61 21.99 -5.29
N ALA A 735 3.31 23.01 -6.09
CA ALA A 735 2.24 23.98 -5.80
C ALA A 735 1.78 24.70 -7.07
N TRP A 736 0.48 24.99 -7.15
CA TRP A 736 -0.17 25.60 -8.31
C TRP A 736 -0.84 26.92 -7.90
N TRP A 737 -0.38 28.02 -8.46
CA TRP A 737 -0.97 29.35 -8.30
C TRP A 737 -2.11 29.52 -9.30
N ILE A 738 -3.34 29.30 -8.86
CA ILE A 738 -4.52 29.11 -9.73
C ILE A 738 -5.78 29.80 -9.19
N LYS A 739 -6.75 30.00 -10.08
CA LYS A 739 -8.15 30.34 -9.77
C LYS A 739 -9.10 29.64 -10.74
N ARG A 740 -10.41 29.65 -10.45
CA ARG A 740 -11.40 29.21 -11.44
C ARG A 740 -11.40 30.14 -12.65
N ALA A 741 -11.36 29.58 -13.85
CA ALA A 741 -11.40 30.32 -15.11
C ALA A 741 -12.67 31.18 -15.20
N ALA A 742 -12.57 32.32 -15.91
CA ALA A 742 -13.67 33.27 -16.10
C ALA A 742 -14.31 33.81 -14.79
N THR A 743 -13.56 33.83 -13.68
CA THR A 743 -13.98 34.47 -12.42
C THR A 743 -13.10 35.66 -12.05
N GLU A 744 -13.67 36.60 -11.30
CA GLU A 744 -12.96 37.76 -10.73
C GLU A 744 -12.11 37.42 -9.49
N GLN A 745 -12.02 36.15 -9.12
CA GLN A 745 -11.23 35.70 -7.96
C GLN A 745 -9.75 36.02 -8.12
N THR A 746 -9.04 36.10 -6.98
CA THR A 746 -7.58 36.19 -6.98
C THR A 746 -6.99 34.78 -7.03
N ALA A 747 -5.95 34.57 -7.85
CA ALA A 747 -5.25 33.29 -7.86
C ALA A 747 -4.56 33.04 -6.51
N ARG A 748 -4.61 31.80 -6.02
CA ARG A 748 -3.96 31.37 -4.77
C ARG A 748 -3.10 30.12 -5.01
N TRP A 749 -2.07 29.94 -4.20
CA TRP A 749 -1.25 28.74 -4.24
C TRP A 749 -2.00 27.55 -3.66
N VAL A 750 -2.02 26.43 -4.39
CA VAL A 750 -2.75 25.20 -4.07
C VAL A 750 -1.87 23.97 -4.34
N PRO A 751 -1.65 23.08 -3.35
CA PRO A 751 -1.89 23.28 -1.93
C PRO A 751 -0.80 24.18 -1.33
N TYR A 752 -1.25 25.16 -0.52
CA TYR A 752 -0.51 26.00 0.42
C TYR A 752 0.65 26.88 -0.09
N HIS A 753 0.89 28.00 0.60
CA HIS A 753 2.14 28.82 0.65
C HIS A 753 1.98 29.91 1.72
N THR A 754 0.77 30.47 1.86
CA THR A 754 0.44 31.54 2.83
C THR A 754 -1.03 31.54 3.31
N ALA A 755 -1.87 30.62 2.81
CA ALA A 755 -3.31 30.55 3.08
C ALA A 755 -3.82 29.10 3.05
N GLN A 756 -4.97 28.85 3.68
CA GLN A 756 -5.59 27.52 3.81
C GLN A 756 -6.23 27.10 2.48
N THR A 757 -5.50 26.31 1.68
CA THR A 757 -5.96 25.91 0.34
C THR A 757 -5.99 24.40 0.14
N ALA A 758 -5.53 23.60 1.10
CA ALA A 758 -5.63 22.14 1.08
C ALA A 758 -6.58 21.65 2.19
N PHE A 759 -7.45 20.71 1.84
CA PHE A 759 -8.50 20.19 2.73
C PHE A 759 -8.56 18.68 2.62
N ASN A 760 -8.66 17.97 3.74
CA ASN A 760 -8.70 16.52 3.79
C ASN A 760 -9.91 16.02 2.98
N ALA A 761 -9.63 15.27 1.92
CA ALA A 761 -10.63 14.42 1.28
C ALA A 761 -10.70 13.09 2.06
N GLU A 762 -9.53 12.57 2.39
CA GLU A 762 -9.34 11.42 3.28
C GLU A 762 -8.25 11.74 4.30
N ALA A 763 -8.27 11.09 5.47
CA ALA A 763 -7.21 11.26 6.45
C ALA A 763 -5.87 10.70 5.90
N PRO A 764 -4.72 11.37 6.15
CA PRO A 764 -3.43 10.88 5.70
C PRO A 764 -3.12 9.53 6.37
N ARG A 765 -2.66 8.57 5.57
CA ARG A 765 -2.33 7.21 6.02
C ARG A 765 -0.82 7.00 5.96
N PHE A 766 -0.28 6.47 7.03
CA PHE A 766 1.16 6.18 7.13
C PHE A 766 1.38 4.68 7.02
N TYR A 767 2.48 4.27 6.44
CA TYR A 767 2.83 2.87 6.27
C TYR A 767 4.28 2.66 6.67
N ASP A 768 4.53 1.56 7.36
CA ASP A 768 5.83 0.91 7.52
C ASP A 768 5.84 -0.31 6.59
N GLY A 769 6.52 -0.18 5.46
CA GLY A 769 6.41 -1.09 4.33
C GLY A 769 4.95 -1.17 3.86
N ASN A 770 4.32 -2.33 4.07
CA ASN A 770 2.91 -2.56 3.71
C ASN A 770 1.96 -2.44 4.91
N ARG A 771 2.49 -2.26 6.13
CA ARG A 771 1.71 -2.22 7.36
C ARG A 771 1.32 -0.77 7.65
N GLU A 772 0.03 -0.49 7.76
CA GLU A 772 -0.41 0.84 8.17
C GLU A 772 0.10 1.16 9.59
N LEU A 773 0.80 2.29 9.72
CA LEU A 773 1.37 2.80 10.95
C LEU A 773 0.43 3.85 11.54
N SER A 774 -0.15 3.59 12.71
CA SER A 774 -0.91 4.64 13.39
C SER A 774 0.04 5.56 14.16
N ILE A 775 0.31 6.73 13.59
CA ILE A 775 1.16 7.75 14.22
C ILE A 775 0.59 8.28 15.55
N SER A 776 -0.70 8.05 15.80
CA SER A 776 -1.35 8.40 17.07
C SER A 776 -0.89 7.54 18.26
N TRP A 777 -0.34 6.35 18.00
CA TRP A 777 0.17 5.43 19.04
C TRP A 777 1.64 5.64 19.34
N LEU A 778 2.34 6.39 18.50
CA LEU A 778 3.73 6.75 18.75
C LEU A 778 3.79 7.67 19.97
N GLN A 779 4.59 7.27 20.95
CA GLN A 779 4.87 8.12 22.10
C GLN A 779 5.78 9.26 21.67
N VAL A 780 5.45 10.48 22.11
CA VAL A 780 6.27 11.66 21.85
C VAL A 780 7.68 11.44 22.38
N GLY A 781 8.68 11.68 21.55
CA GLY A 781 10.09 11.49 21.90
C GLY A 781 10.57 10.03 21.91
N GLN A 782 9.71 9.05 21.60
CA GLN A 782 10.12 7.65 21.48
C GLN A 782 10.21 7.24 20.00
N PRO A 783 11.38 6.77 19.52
CA PRO A 783 11.53 6.31 18.16
C PRO A 783 10.80 4.99 17.95
N TYR A 784 10.21 4.85 16.77
CA TYR A 784 9.64 3.61 16.25
C TYR A 784 10.53 3.10 15.12
N ASP A 785 11.10 1.91 15.29
CA ASP A 785 11.88 1.24 14.26
C ASP A 785 10.97 0.66 13.17
N ALA A 786 11.07 1.20 11.96
CA ALA A 786 10.33 0.68 10.83
C ALA A 786 11.00 -0.59 10.27
N THR A 787 10.17 -1.53 9.85
CA THR A 787 10.59 -2.79 9.21
C THR A 787 10.91 -2.64 7.72
N GLY A 788 10.52 -1.52 7.11
CA GLY A 788 10.81 -1.19 5.71
C GLY A 788 10.72 0.31 5.43
N PRO A 789 10.58 0.71 4.15
CA PRO A 789 10.35 2.10 3.78
C PRO A 789 9.11 2.66 4.47
N VAL A 790 9.15 3.93 4.87
CA VAL A 790 8.00 4.60 5.48
C VAL A 790 7.30 5.47 4.44
N SER A 791 6.02 5.22 4.21
CA SER A 791 5.22 5.95 3.22
C SER A 791 4.10 6.74 3.86
N ILE A 792 3.77 7.88 3.26
CA ILE A 792 2.64 8.75 3.62
C ILE A 792 1.77 8.86 2.37
N VAL A 793 0.52 8.40 2.46
CA VAL A 793 -0.46 8.46 1.38
C VAL A 793 -1.53 9.47 1.76
N GLN A 794 -1.78 10.43 0.87
CA GLN A 794 -2.68 11.54 1.13
C GLN A 794 -3.64 11.74 -0.03
N HIS A 795 -4.88 12.08 0.29
CA HIS A 795 -5.87 12.60 -0.66
C HIS A 795 -6.47 13.88 -0.09
N VAL A 796 -6.19 14.99 -0.78
CA VAL A 796 -6.68 16.31 -0.38
C VAL A 796 -7.39 17.00 -1.53
N TYR A 797 -8.37 17.83 -1.20
CA TYR A 797 -8.97 18.79 -2.10
C TYR A 797 -8.17 20.09 -2.09
N GLY A 798 -7.87 20.60 -3.28
CA GLY A 798 -7.32 21.93 -3.47
C GLY A 798 -8.45 22.94 -3.70
N ARG A 799 -8.53 23.99 -2.87
CA ARG A 799 -9.55 25.04 -2.98
C ARG A 799 -8.93 26.43 -3.04
N ASN A 800 -9.64 27.36 -3.68
CA ASN A 800 -9.37 28.78 -3.51
C ASN A 800 -10.11 29.27 -2.25
N PRO A 801 -9.45 29.90 -1.26
CA PRO A 801 -10.08 30.53 -0.11
C PRO A 801 -11.20 31.51 -0.45
N ASP A 802 -11.12 32.16 -1.61
CA ASP A 802 -12.17 33.07 -2.11
C ASP A 802 -13.47 32.29 -2.48
N GLU A 803 -13.42 30.95 -2.56
CA GLU A 803 -14.54 30.05 -2.83
C GLU A 803 -14.41 28.71 -2.06
N PRO A 804 -14.59 28.72 -0.73
CA PRO A 804 -14.19 27.62 0.15
C PRO A 804 -15.04 26.33 0.02
N SER A 805 -16.13 26.37 -0.73
CA SER A 805 -17.01 25.23 -1.02
C SER A 805 -16.65 24.50 -2.32
N VAL A 806 -15.71 25.02 -3.13
CA VAL A 806 -15.37 24.46 -4.44
C VAL A 806 -14.01 23.77 -4.41
N ASN A 807 -14.02 22.46 -4.65
CA ASN A 807 -12.83 21.63 -4.85
C ASN A 807 -12.31 21.84 -6.27
N LEU A 808 -11.40 22.80 -6.47
CA LEU A 808 -10.78 23.05 -7.78
C LEU A 808 -9.92 21.87 -8.25
N LEU A 809 -9.21 21.24 -7.31
CA LEU A 809 -8.33 20.11 -7.56
C LEU A 809 -8.69 18.93 -6.65
N ASP A 810 -8.57 17.72 -7.18
CA ASP A 810 -8.31 16.52 -6.39
C ASP A 810 -6.83 16.18 -6.48
N ILE A 811 -6.19 15.98 -5.33
CA ILE A 811 -4.76 15.77 -5.22
C ILE A 811 -4.51 14.46 -4.47
N TRP A 812 -3.77 13.56 -5.09
CA TRP A 812 -3.24 12.37 -4.44
C TRP A 812 -1.72 12.43 -4.43
N THR A 813 -1.11 12.19 -3.28
CA THR A 813 0.34 12.04 -3.18
C THR A 813 0.73 10.85 -2.32
N THR A 814 1.86 10.25 -2.70
CA THR A 814 2.59 9.26 -1.92
C THR A 814 4.01 9.77 -1.73
N THR A 815 4.41 9.95 -0.48
CA THR A 815 5.77 10.32 -0.09
C THR A 815 6.40 9.13 0.62
N THR A 816 7.49 8.59 0.11
CA THR A 816 8.16 7.39 0.65
C THR A 816 9.60 7.67 1.02
N ILE A 817 9.97 7.43 2.28
CA ILE A 817 11.34 7.49 2.79
C ILE A 817 11.91 6.07 2.79
N HIS A 818 12.97 5.85 2.02
CA HIS A 818 13.64 4.55 1.89
C HIS A 818 14.76 4.39 2.93
N PRO A 819 15.11 3.15 3.33
CA PRO A 819 16.21 2.88 4.24
C PRO A 819 17.56 3.46 3.80
N SER A 820 17.77 3.63 2.50
CA SER A 820 18.96 4.25 1.92
C SER A 820 19.03 5.78 2.08
N GLY A 821 18.00 6.42 2.66
CA GLY A 821 17.89 7.89 2.74
C GLY A 821 17.35 8.56 1.48
N ARG A 822 16.98 7.77 0.46
CA ARG A 822 16.24 8.27 -0.70
C ARG A 822 14.80 8.60 -0.29
N LEU A 823 14.30 9.72 -0.75
CA LEU A 823 12.91 10.15 -0.64
C LEU A 823 12.26 10.11 -2.03
N THR A 824 11.19 9.34 -2.19
CA THR A 824 10.40 9.29 -3.43
C THR A 824 9.08 10.03 -3.22
N ILE A 825 8.74 10.93 -4.15
CA ILE A 825 7.46 11.63 -4.18
C ILE A 825 6.74 11.28 -5.48
N GLU A 826 5.52 10.79 -5.36
CA GLU A 826 4.62 10.50 -6.47
C GLU A 826 3.31 11.26 -6.28
N GLY A 827 2.76 11.81 -7.35
CA GLY A 827 1.51 12.53 -7.26
C GLY A 827 0.66 12.52 -8.52
N LYS A 828 -0.63 12.73 -8.30
CA LYS A 828 -1.67 12.84 -9.30
C LYS A 828 -2.56 14.02 -8.93
N ILE A 829 -2.76 14.94 -9.86
CA ILE A 829 -3.65 16.10 -9.70
C ILE A 829 -4.72 16.00 -10.77
N ARG A 830 -5.99 15.97 -10.38
CA ARG A 830 -7.13 16.08 -11.28
C ARG A 830 -7.74 17.47 -11.14
N VAL A 831 -7.93 18.13 -12.27
CA VAL A 831 -8.60 19.44 -12.37
C VAL A 831 -10.11 19.20 -12.46
N ASN A 832 -10.89 19.76 -11.55
CA ASN A 832 -12.34 19.54 -11.49
C ASN A 832 -13.16 20.62 -12.21
N PHE A 833 -12.58 21.80 -12.39
CA PHE A 833 -13.18 22.95 -13.08
C PHE A 833 -12.14 23.56 -14.00
N ASP A 834 -12.56 24.24 -15.06
CA ASP A 834 -11.62 25.05 -15.84
C ASP A 834 -10.93 26.03 -14.89
N ILE A 835 -9.59 25.98 -14.86
CA ILE A 835 -8.78 26.85 -14.02
C ILE A 835 -7.88 27.72 -14.88
N GLN A 836 -7.67 28.96 -14.45
CA GLN A 836 -6.64 29.83 -15.00
C GLN A 836 -5.38 29.72 -14.15
N VAL A 837 -4.25 29.44 -14.81
CA VAL A 837 -2.95 29.28 -14.16
C VAL A 837 -2.17 30.58 -14.15
N THR A 838 -1.67 31.01 -13.00
CA THR A 838 -0.67 32.09 -12.90
C THR A 838 0.75 31.49 -12.90
N ASN A 839 0.99 30.49 -12.06
CA ASN A 839 2.26 29.78 -11.98
C ASN A 839 2.05 28.37 -11.45
N THR A 840 2.91 27.42 -11.82
CA THR A 840 2.80 26.02 -11.39
C THR A 840 4.18 25.39 -11.36
N TYR A 841 4.40 24.50 -10.40
CA TYR A 841 5.56 23.63 -10.38
C TYR A 841 5.19 22.30 -9.73
N VAL A 842 5.97 21.28 -10.06
CA VAL A 842 6.01 19.98 -9.37
C VAL A 842 7.48 19.66 -9.09
N LEU A 843 7.71 18.91 -8.02
CA LEU A 843 9.00 18.38 -7.60
C LEU A 843 10.10 19.44 -7.62
N MET A 844 9.91 20.43 -6.77
CA MET A 844 10.90 21.46 -6.51
C MET A 844 12.03 20.86 -5.65
N ASN A 845 13.29 21.17 -5.95
CA ASN A 845 14.41 20.76 -5.09
C ASN A 845 15.02 21.96 -4.35
N PRO A 846 14.48 22.35 -3.19
CA PRO A 846 15.04 23.41 -2.36
C PRO A 846 16.23 22.89 -1.54
N VAL A 847 17.40 23.47 -1.78
CA VAL A 847 18.60 23.23 -0.95
C VAL A 847 19.01 24.49 -0.21
N ASN A 848 19.69 24.31 0.92
CA ASN A 848 20.25 25.40 1.71
C ASN A 848 21.42 26.05 0.96
N SER A 849 21.25 27.31 0.55
CA SER A 849 22.29 28.05 -0.19
C SER A 849 23.52 28.41 0.66
N ALA A 850 23.46 28.28 1.99
CA ALA A 850 24.64 28.38 2.85
C ALA A 850 25.49 27.10 2.84
N VAL A 851 24.94 25.97 2.40
CA VAL A 851 25.64 24.69 2.31
C VAL A 851 26.11 24.45 0.88
N PHE A 852 25.21 24.57 -0.09
CA PHE A 852 25.50 24.22 -1.48
C PHE A 852 25.76 25.45 -2.34
N ASP A 853 26.90 25.47 -3.01
CA ASP A 853 27.37 26.59 -3.83
C ASP A 853 27.48 26.27 -5.33
N THR A 854 27.25 25.00 -5.70
CA THR A 854 27.43 24.51 -7.06
C THR A 854 26.31 23.52 -7.41
N VAL A 855 25.74 23.66 -8.60
CA VAL A 855 24.77 22.71 -9.17
C VAL A 855 25.32 22.14 -10.46
N ILE A 856 25.27 20.83 -10.62
CA ILE A 856 25.67 20.15 -11.85
C ILE A 856 24.45 19.51 -12.50
N SER A 857 24.29 19.79 -13.79
CA SER A 857 23.21 19.24 -14.60
C SER A 857 23.50 17.81 -15.02
N PRO A 858 22.48 17.05 -15.44
CA PRO A 858 22.66 15.65 -15.86
C PRO A 858 23.62 15.46 -17.03
N ILE A 859 23.95 16.50 -17.78
CA ILE A 859 24.93 16.46 -18.88
C ILE A 859 26.29 17.06 -18.50
N GLY A 860 26.50 17.36 -17.22
CA GLY A 860 27.78 17.83 -16.67
C GLY A 860 27.99 19.35 -16.69
N ASN A 861 26.99 20.15 -17.09
CA ASN A 861 27.12 21.60 -17.01
C ASN A 861 27.05 22.07 -15.55
N SER A 862 27.96 22.96 -15.17
CA SER A 862 28.04 23.50 -13.80
C SER A 862 27.46 24.90 -13.73
N TYR A 863 26.63 25.13 -12.71
CA TYR A 863 25.98 26.40 -12.42
C TYR A 863 26.36 26.85 -11.01
N PRO A 864 26.86 28.08 -10.85
CA PRO A 864 27.14 28.61 -9.52
C PRO A 864 25.84 28.89 -8.76
N ASN A 865 25.90 28.70 -7.45
CA ASN A 865 24.90 29.14 -6.48
C ASN A 865 25.60 29.98 -5.41
N THR A 866 26.01 31.18 -5.80
CA THR A 866 26.83 32.03 -4.92
C THR A 866 26.00 33.15 -4.28
N VAL A 867 26.49 33.69 -3.16
CA VAL A 867 25.94 34.92 -2.53
C VAL A 867 25.83 36.07 -3.54
N ALA A 868 26.69 36.11 -4.56
CA ALA A 868 26.65 37.14 -5.60
C ALA A 868 25.41 37.06 -6.53
N GLN A 869 24.72 35.92 -6.57
CA GLN A 869 23.53 35.70 -7.38
C GLN A 869 22.22 35.84 -6.59
N GLU A 870 22.29 36.18 -5.30
CA GLU A 870 21.11 36.33 -4.44
C GLU A 870 20.07 37.29 -5.04
N GLY A 871 18.80 36.87 -5.07
CA GLY A 871 17.69 37.64 -5.63
C GLY A 871 17.58 37.58 -7.16
N THR A 872 18.36 36.73 -7.83
CA THR A 872 18.33 36.55 -9.29
C THR A 872 17.83 35.15 -9.69
N ASN A 873 17.59 34.96 -10.99
CA ASN A 873 17.25 33.67 -11.58
C ASN A 873 18.30 33.28 -12.64
N THR A 874 18.77 32.04 -12.59
CA THR A 874 19.57 31.43 -13.67
C THR A 874 18.66 30.56 -14.52
N ASN A 875 18.33 31.00 -15.73
CA ASN A 875 17.51 30.21 -16.65
C ASN A 875 18.29 28.99 -17.17
N LEU A 876 17.62 27.84 -17.19
CA LEU A 876 18.22 26.56 -17.59
C LEU A 876 17.82 26.20 -19.02
N PRO A 877 18.78 25.94 -19.94
CA PRO A 877 18.49 25.56 -21.31
C PRO A 877 17.85 24.17 -21.38
N GLU A 878 17.05 23.90 -22.41
CA GLU A 878 16.35 22.61 -22.57
C GLU A 878 17.31 21.42 -22.72
N SER A 879 18.53 21.66 -23.20
CA SER A 879 19.63 20.68 -23.24
C SER A 879 19.95 20.09 -21.87
N ASP A 880 19.75 20.87 -20.81
CA ASP A 880 20.12 20.50 -19.44
C ASP A 880 18.99 19.82 -18.70
N TRP A 881 17.80 19.75 -19.28
CA TRP A 881 16.61 19.21 -18.63
C TRP A 881 16.68 17.68 -18.44
N GLY A 882 17.84 17.05 -18.34
CA GLY A 882 17.92 15.61 -18.12
C GLY A 882 17.28 15.12 -16.82
N THR A 883 17.45 13.83 -16.56
CA THR A 883 16.74 13.13 -15.49
C THR A 883 17.17 13.53 -14.09
N SER A 884 18.47 13.77 -13.82
CA SER A 884 19.00 13.94 -12.45
C SER A 884 20.03 15.06 -12.31
N TRP A 885 19.98 15.79 -11.20
CA TRP A 885 20.86 16.92 -10.88
C TRP A 885 21.52 16.71 -9.52
N VAL A 886 22.72 17.26 -9.33
CA VAL A 886 23.45 17.20 -8.05
C VAL A 886 23.86 18.59 -7.58
N PHE A 887 23.81 18.80 -6.27
CA PHE A 887 24.17 20.01 -5.56
C PHE A 887 25.37 19.68 -4.68
N LEU A 888 26.43 20.48 -4.81
CA LEU A 888 27.72 20.28 -4.17
C LEU A 888 28.10 21.51 -3.33
N SER A 889 29.02 21.29 -2.40
CA SER A 889 29.56 22.30 -1.50
C SER A 889 31.07 22.33 -1.58
N SER A 890 31.67 23.44 -2.03
CA SER A 890 33.12 23.58 -2.01
C SER A 890 33.65 23.76 -0.57
N ALA A 891 32.88 24.42 0.30
CA ALA A 891 33.24 24.68 1.69
C ALA A 891 33.05 23.48 2.63
N SER A 892 32.20 22.53 2.26
CA SER A 892 31.95 21.30 3.01
C SER A 892 31.87 20.13 2.04
N PRO A 893 33.02 19.65 1.54
CA PRO A 893 33.12 18.78 0.37
C PRO A 893 32.43 17.42 0.52
N ASP A 894 32.05 17.05 1.74
CA ASP A 894 31.31 15.82 2.02
C ASP A 894 29.79 15.96 1.87
N ASN A 895 29.25 17.18 1.89
CA ASN A 895 27.81 17.39 1.71
C ASN A 895 27.43 17.24 0.24
N VAL A 896 26.42 16.41 -0.02
CA VAL A 896 25.85 16.23 -1.35
C VAL A 896 24.34 16.06 -1.26
N ALA A 897 23.64 16.73 -2.18
CA ALA A 897 22.22 16.53 -2.41
C ALA A 897 21.97 16.28 -3.89
N ALA A 898 21.01 15.43 -4.23
CA ALA A 898 20.60 15.21 -5.61
C ALA A 898 19.09 15.05 -5.71
N PHE A 899 18.56 15.36 -6.90
CA PHE A 899 17.19 15.00 -7.25
C PHE A 899 17.10 14.42 -8.65
N ARG A 900 16.01 13.71 -8.91
CA ARG A 900 15.71 13.09 -10.20
C ARG A 900 14.22 13.14 -10.51
N TYR A 901 13.87 13.35 -11.77
CA TYR A 901 12.53 13.06 -12.28
C TYR A 901 12.48 11.61 -12.78
N ASN A 902 11.54 10.80 -12.28
CA ASN A 902 11.42 9.39 -12.65
C ASN A 902 10.77 9.21 -14.03
N ASN A 903 9.85 10.10 -14.39
CA ASN A 903 9.30 10.22 -15.74
C ASN A 903 9.36 11.70 -16.18
N PRO A 904 10.51 12.20 -16.66
CA PRO A 904 10.70 13.62 -16.92
C PRO A 904 9.73 14.18 -17.97
N ALA A 905 9.31 13.39 -18.96
CA ALA A 905 8.40 13.85 -20.00
C ALA A 905 7.00 14.13 -19.44
N GLU A 906 6.44 13.17 -18.70
CA GLU A 906 5.12 13.31 -18.07
C GLU A 906 5.15 14.34 -16.94
N THR A 907 6.12 14.20 -16.03
CA THR A 907 6.29 15.04 -14.84
C THR A 907 6.43 16.50 -15.20
N THR A 908 7.23 16.82 -16.22
CA THR A 908 7.47 18.22 -16.60
C THR A 908 6.57 18.69 -17.74
N ARG A 909 5.70 17.84 -18.28
CA ARG A 909 4.94 18.07 -19.54
C ARG A 909 5.86 18.38 -20.74
N ARG A 910 7.02 17.75 -20.87
CA ARG A 910 7.98 18.03 -21.96
C ARG A 910 7.34 17.82 -23.32
N GLY A 911 7.57 18.76 -24.25
CA GLY A 911 7.06 18.69 -25.62
C GLY A 911 5.54 18.93 -25.76
N LEU A 912 4.82 19.18 -24.66
CA LEU A 912 3.39 19.46 -24.70
C LEU A 912 3.10 20.97 -24.87
N PRO A 913 1.97 21.33 -25.52
CA PRO A 913 1.58 22.72 -25.74
C PRO A 913 1.16 23.44 -24.45
N GLY A 914 1.01 24.77 -24.53
CA GLY A 914 0.58 25.63 -23.42
C GLY A 914 1.69 25.90 -22.40
N LYS A 915 2.95 25.98 -22.86
CA LYS A 915 4.13 26.33 -22.07
C LYS A 915 4.66 27.70 -22.45
N ASN A 916 5.41 28.34 -21.55
CA ASN A 916 6.17 29.58 -21.83
C ASN A 916 7.12 29.41 -23.04
N PRO A 917 7.82 30.43 -23.54
CA PRO A 917 8.91 30.24 -24.51
C PRO A 917 10.10 29.48 -23.92
N GLU A 918 10.88 28.79 -24.77
CA GLU A 918 12.14 28.15 -24.37
C GLU A 918 13.07 29.16 -23.65
N GLY A 919 13.84 28.69 -22.67
CA GLY A 919 14.70 29.53 -21.83
C GLY A 919 13.97 30.29 -20.71
N THR A 920 12.64 30.17 -20.60
CA THR A 920 11.84 30.78 -19.49
C THR A 920 10.91 29.79 -18.80
N ARG A 921 11.13 28.49 -19.04
CA ARG A 921 10.31 27.38 -18.51
C ARG A 921 10.97 26.70 -17.31
N ALA A 922 12.30 26.79 -17.17
CA ALA A 922 13.06 26.20 -16.06
C ALA A 922 14.16 27.17 -15.61
N TRP A 923 14.36 27.29 -14.30
CA TRP A 923 15.40 28.17 -13.74
C TRP A 923 15.80 27.74 -12.33
N LEU A 924 17.00 28.15 -11.93
CA LEU A 924 17.41 28.18 -10.53
C LEU A 924 17.03 29.55 -9.96
N GLU A 925 16.16 29.58 -8.94
CA GLU A 925 15.86 30.80 -8.18
C GLU A 925 16.84 30.91 -7.01
N HIS A 926 17.66 31.96 -7.01
CA HIS A 926 18.66 32.22 -5.98
C HIS A 926 18.06 33.14 -4.89
N ARG A 927 18.10 32.71 -3.62
CA ARG A 927 17.58 33.49 -2.48
C ARG A 927 18.66 33.85 -1.48
N ALA A 928 18.46 35.01 -0.84
CA ALA A 928 19.45 35.66 0.01
C ALA A 928 19.61 35.06 1.41
N GLY A 929 20.81 35.15 2.00
CA GLY A 929 21.02 35.01 3.44
C GLY A 929 20.92 33.58 3.98
N GLY A 930 21.45 32.59 3.25
CA GLY A 930 21.38 31.19 3.67
C GLY A 930 19.98 30.58 3.60
N GLN A 931 19.17 31.10 2.67
CA GLN A 931 17.84 30.59 2.36
C GLN A 931 17.94 29.47 1.31
N ILE A 932 17.09 29.54 0.29
CA ILE A 932 16.71 28.42 -0.56
C ILE A 932 17.20 28.67 -1.99
N LEU A 933 18.01 27.77 -2.54
CA LEU A 933 18.12 27.63 -3.99
C LEU A 933 17.02 26.70 -4.48
N LYS A 934 16.18 27.14 -5.42
CA LYS A 934 15.07 26.35 -5.93
C LYS A 934 15.24 26.04 -7.41
N HIS A 935 15.27 24.76 -7.75
CA HIS A 935 15.11 24.33 -9.14
C HIS A 935 13.62 24.35 -9.51
N TYR A 936 13.22 25.29 -10.36
CA TYR A 936 11.86 25.43 -10.85
C TYR A 936 11.69 24.82 -12.24
N GLN A 937 10.57 24.12 -12.42
CA GLN A 937 10.08 23.69 -13.73
C GLN A 937 8.61 24.10 -13.86
N LYS A 938 8.34 25.03 -14.77
CA LYS A 938 6.99 25.54 -15.00
C LYS A 938 6.21 24.60 -15.93
N LEU A 939 5.00 24.25 -15.52
CA LEU A 939 4.17 23.26 -16.22
C LEU A 939 3.27 23.87 -17.29
N TRP A 940 2.65 25.02 -17.01
CA TRP A 940 1.80 25.78 -17.94
C TRP A 940 2.27 27.23 -18.06
N ALA A 941 1.98 27.87 -19.19
CA ALA A 941 2.18 29.30 -19.36
C ALA A 941 1.32 30.12 -18.39
N THR A 942 1.75 31.36 -18.12
CA THR A 942 0.93 32.30 -17.34
C THR A 942 -0.36 32.62 -18.12
N ASN A 943 -1.48 32.65 -17.40
CA ASN A 943 -2.86 32.85 -17.87
C ASN A 943 -3.45 31.72 -18.72
N GLU A 944 -2.74 30.60 -18.88
CA GLU A 944 -3.26 29.43 -19.57
C GLU A 944 -4.51 28.88 -18.87
N ILE A 945 -5.50 28.46 -19.66
CA ILE A 945 -6.70 27.77 -19.15
C ILE A 945 -6.45 26.27 -19.19
N VAL A 946 -6.50 25.64 -18.03
CA VAL A 946 -6.43 24.18 -17.90
C VAL A 946 -7.85 23.65 -17.75
N PRO A 947 -8.35 22.86 -18.71
CA PRO A 947 -9.75 22.43 -18.71
C PRO A 947 -10.03 21.39 -17.61
N ALA A 948 -11.29 21.37 -17.17
CA ALA A 948 -11.82 20.35 -16.28
C ALA A 948 -11.60 18.94 -16.85
N GLY A 949 -11.31 17.98 -15.97
CA GLY A 949 -10.95 16.62 -16.33
C GLY A 949 -9.47 16.40 -16.65
N THR A 950 -8.66 17.47 -16.79
CA THR A 950 -7.21 17.33 -16.97
C THR A 950 -6.59 16.59 -15.78
N VAL A 951 -5.77 15.58 -16.08
CA VAL A 951 -4.99 14.85 -15.07
C VAL A 951 -3.51 15.09 -15.32
N HIS A 952 -2.80 15.55 -14.29
CA HIS A 952 -1.34 15.68 -14.31
C HIS A 952 -0.72 14.72 -13.29
N ARG A 953 0.30 13.99 -13.73
CA ARG A 953 1.07 13.04 -12.91
C ARG A 953 2.51 13.50 -12.81
N PHE A 954 3.11 13.32 -11.65
CA PHE A 954 4.51 13.65 -11.40
C PHE A 954 5.15 12.61 -10.49
N SER A 955 6.43 12.33 -10.71
CA SER A 955 7.21 11.43 -9.86
C SER A 955 8.69 11.83 -9.86
N GLY A 956 9.31 11.81 -8.69
CA GLY A 956 10.73 12.10 -8.55
C GLY A 956 11.31 11.64 -7.23
N ASP A 957 12.64 11.58 -7.21
CA ASP A 957 13.43 11.13 -6.09
C ASP A 957 14.38 12.24 -5.62
N TYR A 958 14.64 12.26 -4.32
CA TYR A 958 15.58 13.16 -3.65
C TYR A 958 16.50 12.35 -2.76
N ILE A 959 17.75 12.76 -2.63
CA ILE A 959 18.68 12.18 -1.66
C ILE A 959 19.62 13.25 -1.13
N HIS A 960 19.78 13.27 0.19
CA HIS A 960 20.66 14.18 0.92
C HIS A 960 21.54 13.34 1.83
N GLN A 961 22.85 13.46 1.74
CA GLN A 961 23.76 12.64 2.54
C GLN A 961 25.13 13.29 2.75
N LEU A 962 25.90 12.68 3.65
CA LEU A 962 27.35 12.87 3.74
C LEU A 962 28.04 11.78 2.91
N ARG A 963 28.93 12.19 2.00
CA ARG A 963 29.76 11.30 1.20
C ARG A 963 31.17 11.86 1.11
N PRO A 964 32.19 11.12 1.58
CA PRO A 964 33.57 11.62 1.59
C PRO A 964 34.01 12.18 0.25
N ASN A 965 34.45 13.43 0.23
CA ASN A 965 34.94 14.15 -0.96
C ASN A 965 33.95 14.19 -2.15
N ALA A 966 32.65 14.22 -1.90
CA ALA A 966 31.63 14.31 -2.94
C ALA A 966 31.88 15.48 -3.92
N TYR A 967 32.29 16.65 -3.43
CA TYR A 967 32.60 17.78 -4.32
C TYR A 967 33.64 17.40 -5.37
N GLN A 968 34.74 16.75 -4.97
CA GLN A 968 35.78 16.34 -5.91
C GLN A 968 35.32 15.21 -6.84
N GLU A 969 34.55 14.24 -6.33
CA GLU A 969 34.09 13.09 -7.11
C GLU A 969 33.10 13.50 -8.23
N PHE A 970 32.22 14.46 -7.95
CA PHE A 970 31.16 14.84 -8.88
C PHE A 970 31.46 16.10 -9.72
N SER A 971 32.44 16.94 -9.32
CA SER A 971 32.84 18.11 -10.11
C SER A 971 33.80 17.79 -11.26
N THR A 972 34.44 16.62 -11.23
CA THR A 972 35.27 16.07 -12.32
C THR A 972 34.44 15.20 -13.24
#